data_AF-A0A7N8XMB1-F1
#
_entry.id   AF-A0A7N8XMB1-F1
#
_cell.length_a   1.000
_cell.length_b   1.000
_cell.length_c   1.000
_cell.angle_alpha   90.00
_cell.angle_beta   90.00
_cell.angle_gamma   90.00
#
_symmetry.space_group_name_H-M   'P 1'
#
loop_
_entity.id
_entity.type
_entity.pdbx_description
1 polymer ?
#
loop_
_entity_poly.entity_id
_entity_poly.type
_entity_poly.pdbx_seq_one_letter_code
_entity_poly.pdbx_strand_id
1 'polypeptide(L)'
;MNGSSSVSTAQSARVKSEAEEWSKEDCLTLLERIRSLLPDGDAMKYKTTESHFDWEKVCFGSFTGDMCRQKWQKVSSEVRKYRTMTELIVDAIEFVKNPYKGKKLKTHPDFPKKPLTPYFRFFMEKRAKYAKIHPEMSNLDLTKILSKKYKELPEKKKQKYITEFQREKEEFEKNMARFKEDHPELIEERKKSDLPEKPKTPQQLWYNHEKKTYMKLHPEVSQKELKEALRRQWSQLSDKRRLKWISKALELQKDYEDSMKAYHEAHPDVNSEDHVRSVLTKAERQLKDKFDGRPTKPPPNGYSLYCAELMVNMKDVPSTERMVLCSKQWKMMTQKEKDMFQKRCEQKKKQYDIDLQRFLEVRHKPLLFYYESGQIIVKNKTAKLPETPKTAEEMWQHSVIGDYLAKYRAAMEAAWKSMEKKEKIPWIKKAAEDQKRYERELSEMRTPVAGQGQRKPKFDGEPKKPPVSGYQMFSQELLTNGELNHFSLKERMVEIGKRWHKLSQNQKDKYKKLVEEQQVEYKAELEAWVKVTCCLMAAKRRSTTKVRNSPGAKVRVTAKGKAVGSRATTPGVGVGKRAMAYRAKVTGCTEHTHTHTHTPPEEKNVLYYMKWNQHVYSDGQKFKKTHIFPFLLTN
;
A
#
# COMPACT_ATOMS: atom_id res chain seq x y z
N MET A 1 -75.86 -53.36 -35.61
CA MET A 1 -76.74 -53.13 -34.44
C MET A 1 -76.52 -51.71 -33.94
N ASN A 2 -77.52 -51.10 -33.30
CA ASN A 2 -77.52 -49.65 -33.01
C ASN A 2 -76.70 -49.31 -31.76
N GLY A 3 -76.22 -48.07 -31.68
CA GLY A 3 -75.39 -47.59 -30.55
C GLY A 3 -75.07 -46.10 -30.65
N SER A 4 -76.08 -45.26 -30.91
CA SER A 4 -75.91 -43.80 -30.93
C SER A 4 -76.19 -43.21 -29.55
N SER A 5 -75.27 -42.37 -29.06
CA SER A 5 -75.48 -41.46 -27.92
C SER A 5 -74.74 -40.15 -28.21
N SER A 6 -75.42 -39.03 -28.02
CA SER A 6 -74.98 -37.72 -28.48
C SER A 6 -74.76 -36.72 -27.34
N VAL A 7 -73.81 -35.80 -27.57
CA VAL A 7 -73.66 -34.48 -26.94
C VAL A 7 -73.64 -34.38 -25.40
N SER A 8 -72.49 -33.91 -24.88
CA SER A 8 -72.46 -32.90 -23.82
C SER A 8 -71.13 -32.13 -23.86
N THR A 9 -71.09 -31.05 -24.64
CA THR A 9 -69.90 -30.21 -24.81
C THR A 9 -69.69 -29.30 -23.60
N ALA A 10 -69.18 -29.87 -22.50
CA ALA A 10 -68.74 -29.10 -21.35
C ALA A 10 -67.45 -28.32 -21.70
N GLN A 11 -67.57 -27.03 -21.99
CA GLN A 11 -66.43 -26.12 -22.10
C GLN A 11 -65.76 -25.97 -20.72
N SER A 12 -64.87 -26.90 -20.38
CA SER A 12 -63.97 -26.74 -19.24
C SER A 12 -62.96 -25.63 -19.57
N ALA A 13 -63.34 -24.39 -19.25
CA ALA A 13 -62.46 -23.24 -19.27
C ALA A 13 -61.36 -23.46 -18.23
N ARG A 14 -60.29 -24.16 -18.63
CA ARG A 14 -59.13 -24.42 -17.80
C ARG A 14 -58.36 -23.13 -17.60
N VAL A 15 -58.81 -22.33 -16.63
CA VAL A 15 -58.13 -21.16 -16.10
C VAL A 15 -56.68 -21.57 -15.85
N LYS A 16 -55.76 -21.04 -16.65
CA LYS A 16 -54.36 -21.00 -16.28
C LYS A 16 -54.30 -20.06 -15.09
N SER A 17 -54.03 -20.59 -13.90
CA SER A 17 -53.56 -19.77 -12.79
C SER A 17 -52.34 -18.99 -13.29
N GLU A 18 -52.44 -17.66 -13.31
CA GLU A 18 -51.30 -16.82 -13.63
C GLU A 18 -50.23 -17.06 -12.57
N ALA A 19 -49.16 -17.75 -12.96
CA ALA A 19 -47.97 -17.89 -12.11
C ALA A 19 -47.21 -16.57 -12.20
N GLU A 20 -47.72 -15.55 -11.48
CA GLU A 20 -47.37 -14.12 -11.59
C GLU A 20 -45.88 -13.91 -11.93
N GLU A 21 -45.63 -13.51 -13.16
CA GLU A 21 -44.27 -13.35 -13.70
C GLU A 21 -43.69 -12.02 -13.22
N TRP A 22 -43.25 -12.00 -11.97
CA TRP A 22 -42.49 -10.94 -11.31
C TRP A 22 -41.54 -10.22 -12.28
N SER A 23 -41.90 -9.00 -12.67
CA SER A 23 -41.12 -8.18 -13.60
C SER A 23 -39.79 -7.74 -13.00
N LYS A 24 -38.92 -7.16 -13.83
CA LYS A 24 -37.67 -6.55 -13.37
C LYS A 24 -37.94 -5.40 -12.39
N GLU A 25 -39.03 -4.69 -12.63
CA GLU A 25 -39.50 -3.53 -11.88
C GLU A 25 -40.07 -3.95 -10.51
N ASP A 26 -40.81 -5.07 -10.43
CA ASP A 26 -41.25 -5.67 -9.16
C ASP A 26 -40.06 -6.16 -8.33
N CYS A 27 -39.07 -6.77 -8.98
CA CYS A 27 -37.84 -7.20 -8.32
C CYS A 27 -37.07 -6.01 -7.72
N LEU A 28 -37.01 -4.88 -8.42
CA LEU A 28 -36.37 -3.66 -7.93
C LEU A 28 -37.19 -2.97 -6.83
N THR A 29 -38.52 -2.97 -6.95
CA THR A 29 -39.45 -2.42 -5.95
C THR A 29 -39.35 -3.18 -4.63
N LEU A 30 -39.33 -4.53 -4.69
CA LEU A 30 -39.03 -5.38 -3.53
C LEU A 30 -37.71 -5.01 -2.86
N LEU A 31 -36.64 -4.87 -3.64
CA LEU A 31 -35.30 -4.59 -3.10
C LEU A 31 -35.19 -3.20 -2.45
N GLU A 32 -35.81 -2.18 -3.02
CA GLU A 32 -35.86 -0.84 -2.42
C GLU A 32 -36.80 -0.79 -1.20
N ARG A 33 -37.91 -1.55 -1.19
CA ARG A 33 -38.76 -1.72 0.02
C ARG A 33 -37.99 -2.38 1.15
N ILE A 34 -37.28 -3.49 0.90
CA ILE A 34 -36.42 -4.13 1.90
C ILE A 34 -35.38 -3.11 2.42
N ARG A 35 -34.73 -2.35 1.53
CA ARG A 35 -33.75 -1.32 1.90
C ARG A 35 -34.33 -0.22 2.78
N SER A 36 -35.55 0.25 2.49
CA SER A 36 -36.23 1.33 3.22
C SER A 36 -36.60 0.99 4.66
N LEU A 37 -36.56 -0.31 5.02
CA LEU A 37 -36.86 -0.82 6.36
C LEU A 37 -35.58 -1.16 7.15
N LEU A 38 -34.39 -0.86 6.63
CA LEU A 38 -33.11 -1.05 7.32
C LEU A 38 -32.72 0.20 8.12
N PRO A 39 -32.05 0.05 9.29
CA PRO A 39 -31.48 1.18 10.00
C PRO A 39 -30.28 1.77 9.25
N ASP A 40 -30.11 3.10 9.38
CA ASP A 40 -28.93 3.79 8.88
C ASP A 40 -27.64 3.22 9.52
N GLY A 41 -26.80 2.61 8.70
CA GLY A 41 -25.54 2.01 9.15
C GLY A 41 -25.63 0.56 9.66
N ASP A 42 -26.41 -0.31 9.00
CA ASP A 42 -26.39 -1.77 9.28
C ASP A 42 -24.95 -2.33 9.36
N ALA A 43 -24.58 -2.81 10.54
CA ALA A 43 -23.31 -3.46 10.85
C ALA A 43 -23.47 -4.96 11.18
N MET A 44 -24.68 -5.51 11.08
CA MET A 44 -24.95 -6.93 11.34
C MET A 44 -24.68 -7.77 10.10
N LYS A 45 -24.56 -9.09 10.29
CA LYS A 45 -24.53 -10.04 9.17
C LYS A 45 -25.93 -10.13 8.59
N TYR A 46 -26.06 -10.07 7.26
CA TYR A 46 -27.38 -10.00 6.60
C TYR A 46 -28.40 -11.04 7.11
N LYS A 47 -27.96 -12.27 7.42
CA LYS A 47 -28.82 -13.35 7.96
C LYS A 47 -29.49 -13.03 9.30
N THR A 48 -28.82 -12.25 10.16
CA THR A 48 -29.37 -11.82 11.46
C THR A 48 -30.44 -10.74 11.24
N THR A 49 -30.17 -9.81 10.33
CA THR A 49 -31.15 -8.81 9.90
C THR A 49 -32.36 -9.46 9.22
N GLU A 50 -32.12 -10.47 8.37
CA GLU A 50 -33.11 -11.30 7.66
C GLU A 50 -34.04 -12.11 8.59
N SER A 51 -33.51 -12.68 9.67
CA SER A 51 -34.29 -13.49 10.62
C SER A 51 -35.20 -12.66 11.53
N HIS A 52 -34.92 -11.37 11.70
CA HIS A 52 -35.75 -10.44 12.48
C HIS A 52 -36.55 -9.48 11.58
N PHE A 53 -36.55 -9.72 10.26
CA PHE A 53 -37.21 -8.85 9.30
C PHE A 53 -38.72 -9.09 9.26
N ASP A 54 -39.49 -8.01 9.34
CA ASP A 54 -40.95 -8.04 9.26
C ASP A 54 -41.40 -7.99 7.80
N TRP A 55 -41.72 -9.16 7.25
CA TRP A 55 -42.05 -9.32 5.83
C TRP A 55 -43.42 -8.77 5.46
N GLU A 56 -44.35 -8.58 6.40
CA GLU A 56 -45.64 -7.97 6.11
C GLU A 56 -45.51 -6.47 5.83
N LYS A 57 -44.49 -5.81 6.41
CA LYS A 57 -44.12 -4.42 6.03
C LYS A 57 -43.49 -4.30 4.65
N VAL A 58 -43.11 -5.41 4.00
CA VAL A 58 -42.46 -5.43 2.68
C VAL A 58 -43.48 -5.47 1.54
N CYS A 59 -44.72 -5.89 1.80
CA CYS A 59 -45.74 -6.14 0.77
C CYS A 59 -46.05 -4.93 -0.14
N PHE A 60 -46.40 -5.21 -1.39
CA PHE A 60 -46.79 -4.22 -2.39
C PHE A 60 -47.58 -4.88 -3.54
N GLY A 61 -48.54 -4.17 -4.13
CA GLY A 61 -49.38 -4.72 -5.20
C GLY A 61 -50.18 -5.94 -4.72
N SER A 62 -50.16 -7.02 -5.50
CA SER A 62 -50.67 -8.34 -5.11
C SER A 62 -49.71 -9.15 -4.23
N PHE A 63 -48.44 -8.74 -4.09
CA PHE A 63 -47.40 -9.56 -3.47
C PHE A 63 -47.42 -9.47 -1.94
N THR A 64 -47.82 -10.56 -1.29
CA THR A 64 -47.82 -10.73 0.17
C THR A 64 -46.39 -10.80 0.75
N GLY A 65 -46.25 -10.68 2.08
CA GLY A 65 -44.96 -10.76 2.75
C GLY A 65 -44.18 -12.05 2.46
N ASP A 66 -44.87 -13.21 2.40
CA ASP A 66 -44.22 -14.48 2.07
C ASP A 66 -43.86 -14.62 0.58
N MET A 67 -44.60 -14.01 -0.34
CA MET A 67 -44.20 -13.94 -1.75
C MET A 67 -42.94 -13.09 -1.91
N CYS A 68 -42.88 -11.95 -1.21
CA CYS A 68 -41.70 -11.10 -1.09
C CYS A 68 -40.49 -11.86 -0.50
N ARG A 69 -40.71 -12.62 0.58
CA ARG A 69 -39.69 -13.46 1.24
C ARG A 69 -39.14 -14.53 0.29
N GLN A 70 -40.01 -15.24 -0.42
CA GLN A 70 -39.61 -16.28 -1.38
C GLN A 70 -38.84 -15.72 -2.57
N LYS A 71 -39.27 -14.56 -3.10
CA LYS A 71 -38.56 -13.87 -4.19
C LYS A 71 -37.19 -13.37 -3.73
N TRP A 72 -37.12 -12.78 -2.54
CA TRP A 72 -35.84 -12.39 -1.92
C TRP A 72 -34.88 -13.58 -1.77
N GLN A 73 -35.32 -14.72 -1.25
CA GLN A 73 -34.46 -15.91 -1.13
C GLN A 73 -33.90 -16.37 -2.49
N LYS A 74 -34.68 -16.27 -3.58
CA LYS A 74 -34.20 -16.59 -4.93
C LYS A 74 -33.13 -15.59 -5.39
N VAL A 75 -33.37 -14.29 -5.24
CA VAL A 75 -32.43 -13.22 -5.65
C VAL A 75 -31.15 -13.23 -4.79
N SER A 76 -31.28 -13.29 -3.47
CA SER A 76 -30.16 -13.33 -2.52
C SER A 76 -29.30 -14.60 -2.68
N SER A 77 -29.85 -15.65 -3.30
CA SER A 77 -29.11 -16.88 -3.57
C SER A 77 -27.94 -16.72 -4.57
N GLU A 78 -28.06 -15.75 -5.50
CA GLU A 78 -27.18 -15.54 -6.66
C GLU A 78 -26.04 -14.53 -6.40
N VAL A 79 -26.10 -13.81 -5.27
CA VAL A 79 -25.17 -12.75 -4.87
C VAL A 79 -24.23 -13.19 -3.73
N ARG A 80 -23.28 -12.33 -3.33
CA ARG A 80 -22.17 -12.69 -2.42
C ARG A 80 -22.55 -12.59 -0.94
N LYS A 81 -22.67 -13.75 -0.29
CA LYS A 81 -23.26 -13.97 1.05
C LYS A 81 -22.31 -13.72 2.25
N TYR A 82 -21.45 -12.71 2.18
CA TYR A 82 -20.43 -12.43 3.22
C TYR A 82 -20.40 -10.94 3.63
N ARG A 83 -21.58 -10.37 3.90
CA ARG A 83 -21.80 -8.92 3.97
C ARG A 83 -22.96 -8.51 4.91
N THR A 84 -23.17 -7.21 5.08
CA THR A 84 -24.37 -6.63 5.71
C THR A 84 -25.58 -6.70 4.77
N MET A 85 -26.80 -6.40 5.26
CA MET A 85 -28.00 -6.46 4.42
C MET A 85 -27.98 -5.37 3.34
N THR A 86 -27.58 -4.14 3.69
CA THR A 86 -27.48 -3.02 2.74
C THR A 86 -26.51 -3.32 1.60
N GLU A 87 -25.32 -3.86 1.89
CA GLU A 87 -24.35 -4.27 0.87
C GLU A 87 -24.81 -5.46 0.01
N LEU A 88 -25.69 -6.31 0.55
CA LEU A 88 -26.25 -7.46 -0.17
C LEU A 88 -27.35 -7.00 -1.14
N ILE A 89 -28.17 -6.02 -0.73
CA ILE A 89 -29.20 -5.40 -1.59
C ILE A 89 -28.56 -4.67 -2.77
N VAL A 90 -27.40 -4.02 -2.59
CA VAL A 90 -26.67 -3.38 -3.72
C VAL A 90 -26.20 -4.41 -4.75
N ASP A 91 -25.56 -5.53 -4.35
CA ASP A 91 -25.22 -6.62 -5.30
C ASP A 91 -26.51 -7.25 -5.91
N ALA A 92 -27.63 -7.29 -5.18
CA ALA A 92 -28.91 -7.84 -5.66
C ALA A 92 -29.62 -6.95 -6.69
N ILE A 93 -29.64 -5.63 -6.48
CA ILE A 93 -30.14 -4.63 -7.43
C ILE A 93 -29.33 -4.71 -8.73
N GLU A 94 -28.00 -4.84 -8.63
CA GLU A 94 -27.12 -5.01 -9.78
C GLU A 94 -27.36 -6.35 -10.51
N PHE A 95 -27.60 -7.45 -9.78
CA PHE A 95 -27.95 -8.73 -10.38
C PHE A 95 -29.31 -8.70 -11.09
N VAL A 96 -30.34 -8.07 -10.50
CA VAL A 96 -31.66 -7.89 -11.13
C VAL A 96 -31.56 -6.97 -12.36
N LYS A 97 -30.71 -5.93 -12.32
CA LYS A 97 -30.46 -5.06 -13.47
C LYS A 97 -29.75 -5.80 -14.60
N ASN A 98 -28.71 -6.56 -14.27
CA ASN A 98 -27.76 -7.16 -15.22
C ASN A 98 -27.52 -8.67 -14.91
N PRO A 99 -28.50 -9.58 -15.12
CA PRO A 99 -28.42 -10.98 -14.65
C PRO A 99 -27.26 -11.80 -15.22
N TYR A 100 -26.75 -11.39 -16.38
CA TYR A 100 -25.64 -12.06 -17.08
C TYR A 100 -24.27 -11.46 -16.76
N LYS A 101 -24.15 -10.45 -15.89
CA LYS A 101 -22.88 -9.75 -15.66
C LYS A 101 -21.80 -10.67 -15.06
N GLY A 102 -20.54 -10.43 -15.43
CA GLY A 102 -19.38 -11.13 -14.87
C GLY A 102 -19.34 -12.64 -15.16
N LYS A 103 -19.65 -13.49 -14.16
CA LYS A 103 -19.50 -14.96 -14.30
C LYS A 103 -20.50 -15.58 -15.27
N LYS A 104 -21.70 -15.01 -15.40
CA LYS A 104 -22.78 -15.49 -16.28
C LYS A 104 -22.72 -14.92 -17.71
N LEU A 105 -21.69 -14.15 -18.05
CA LEU A 105 -21.61 -13.47 -19.34
C LEU A 105 -21.58 -14.46 -20.51
N LYS A 106 -20.90 -15.60 -20.31
CA LYS A 106 -20.79 -16.71 -21.27
C LYS A 106 -22.06 -17.57 -21.37
N THR A 107 -23.12 -17.22 -20.64
CA THR A 107 -24.45 -17.84 -20.72
C THR A 107 -25.53 -16.84 -21.13
N HIS A 108 -25.18 -15.62 -21.54
CA HIS A 108 -26.08 -14.75 -22.29
C HIS A 108 -26.42 -15.40 -23.64
N PRO A 109 -27.68 -15.38 -24.12
CA PRO A 109 -28.06 -16.01 -25.38
C PRO A 109 -27.18 -15.59 -26.56
N ASP A 110 -26.96 -14.27 -26.68
CA ASP A 110 -26.23 -13.64 -27.78
C ASP A 110 -24.70 -13.65 -27.61
N PHE A 111 -24.17 -14.19 -26.50
CA PHE A 111 -22.72 -14.25 -26.29
C PHE A 111 -22.06 -15.14 -27.37
N PRO A 112 -21.17 -14.61 -28.22
CA PRO A 112 -20.63 -15.38 -29.33
C PRO A 112 -19.87 -16.63 -28.85
N LYS A 113 -20.21 -17.78 -29.44
CA LYS A 113 -19.56 -19.06 -29.12
C LYS A 113 -18.21 -19.11 -29.85
N LYS A 114 -17.15 -19.47 -29.12
CA LYS A 114 -15.80 -19.56 -29.71
C LYS A 114 -15.75 -20.63 -30.81
N PRO A 115 -15.06 -20.36 -31.95
CA PRO A 115 -14.92 -21.33 -33.02
C PRO A 115 -14.12 -22.56 -32.57
N LEU A 116 -14.42 -23.71 -33.17
CA LEU A 116 -13.69 -24.96 -32.91
C LEU A 116 -12.31 -24.91 -33.57
N THR A 117 -11.25 -25.19 -32.81
CA THR A 117 -9.90 -25.28 -33.39
C THR A 117 -9.83 -26.37 -34.46
N PRO A 118 -8.87 -26.31 -35.40
CA PRO A 118 -8.80 -27.24 -36.54
C PRO A 118 -8.84 -28.73 -36.14
N TYR A 119 -8.17 -29.08 -35.03
CA TYR A 119 -8.24 -30.41 -34.45
C TYR A 119 -9.64 -30.77 -33.92
N PHE A 120 -10.29 -29.89 -33.15
CA PHE A 120 -11.62 -30.17 -32.61
C PHE A 120 -12.70 -30.24 -33.71
N ARG A 121 -12.57 -29.44 -34.77
CA ARG A 121 -13.40 -29.52 -35.99
C ARG A 121 -13.30 -30.90 -36.65
N PHE A 122 -12.08 -31.36 -36.93
CA PHE A 122 -11.81 -32.71 -37.44
C PHE A 122 -12.34 -33.80 -36.48
N PHE A 123 -12.06 -33.67 -35.18
CA PHE A 123 -12.47 -34.65 -34.17
C PHE A 123 -13.99 -34.81 -34.10
N MET A 124 -14.77 -33.73 -34.16
CA MET A 124 -16.23 -33.80 -34.23
C MET A 124 -16.71 -34.50 -35.52
N GLU A 125 -16.18 -34.10 -36.68
CA GLU A 125 -16.60 -34.66 -37.98
C GLU A 125 -16.25 -36.16 -38.15
N LYS A 126 -15.16 -36.63 -37.54
CA LYS A 126 -14.74 -38.03 -37.61
C LYS A 126 -15.21 -38.90 -36.44
N ARG A 127 -15.38 -38.38 -35.22
CA ARG A 127 -15.79 -39.21 -34.06
C ARG A 127 -17.12 -39.92 -34.29
N ALA A 128 -18.11 -39.24 -34.86
CA ALA A 128 -19.42 -39.86 -35.14
C ALA A 128 -19.33 -41.01 -36.17
N LYS A 129 -18.28 -41.04 -37.01
CA LYS A 129 -18.02 -42.10 -37.98
C LYS A 129 -17.24 -43.25 -37.33
N TYR A 130 -16.15 -42.93 -36.63
CA TYR A 130 -15.33 -43.93 -35.93
C TYR A 130 -16.07 -44.64 -34.78
N ALA A 131 -16.99 -43.98 -34.08
CA ALA A 131 -17.82 -44.61 -33.06
C ALA A 131 -18.84 -45.61 -33.64
N LYS A 132 -19.29 -45.42 -34.90
CA LYS A 132 -20.13 -46.39 -35.61
C LYS A 132 -19.34 -47.57 -36.17
N ILE A 133 -18.10 -47.34 -36.59
CA ILE A 133 -17.18 -48.38 -37.11
C ILE A 133 -16.60 -49.23 -35.95
N HIS A 134 -16.50 -48.67 -34.75
CA HIS A 134 -16.01 -49.37 -33.56
C HIS A 134 -16.90 -49.11 -32.33
N PRO A 135 -18.12 -49.69 -32.27
CA PRO A 135 -19.05 -49.46 -31.16
C PRO A 135 -18.49 -49.88 -29.78
N GLU A 136 -17.66 -50.93 -29.75
CA GLU A 136 -17.03 -51.44 -28.54
C GLU A 136 -15.82 -50.60 -28.05
N MET A 137 -15.27 -49.71 -28.88
CA MET A 137 -14.11 -48.91 -28.47
C MET A 137 -14.51 -47.73 -27.59
N SER A 138 -13.84 -47.62 -26.44
CA SER A 138 -14.08 -46.55 -25.49
C SER A 138 -13.88 -45.17 -26.12
N ASN A 139 -14.66 -44.19 -25.66
CA ASN A 139 -14.51 -42.79 -26.10
C ASN A 139 -13.12 -42.20 -25.80
N LEU A 140 -12.37 -42.75 -24.85
CA LEU A 140 -10.97 -42.37 -24.59
C LEU A 140 -10.05 -42.89 -25.71
N ASP A 141 -10.25 -44.12 -26.17
CA ASP A 141 -9.42 -44.75 -27.19
C ASP A 141 -9.72 -44.20 -28.59
N LEU A 142 -11.00 -43.97 -28.91
CA LEU A 142 -11.40 -43.18 -30.07
C LEU A 142 -10.73 -41.79 -30.08
N THR A 143 -10.56 -41.16 -28.91
CA THR A 143 -9.86 -39.86 -28.79
C THR A 143 -8.35 -39.99 -28.99
N LYS A 144 -7.70 -41.06 -28.48
CA LYS A 144 -6.28 -41.35 -28.75
C LYS A 144 -6.04 -41.57 -30.25
N ILE A 145 -6.89 -42.38 -30.89
CA ILE A 145 -6.81 -42.73 -32.32
C ILE A 145 -7.00 -41.49 -33.19
N LEU A 146 -8.04 -40.67 -32.94
CA LEU A 146 -8.29 -39.46 -33.72
C LEU A 146 -7.22 -38.38 -33.51
N SER A 147 -6.63 -38.29 -32.31
CA SER A 147 -5.46 -37.44 -32.05
C SER A 147 -4.24 -37.87 -32.87
N LYS A 148 -3.94 -39.17 -32.93
CA LYS A 148 -2.87 -39.73 -33.78
C LYS A 148 -3.17 -39.50 -35.27
N LYS A 149 -4.38 -39.81 -35.72
CA LYS A 149 -4.80 -39.63 -37.12
C LYS A 149 -4.80 -38.18 -37.58
N TYR A 150 -5.09 -37.21 -36.71
CA TYR A 150 -4.97 -35.79 -37.06
C TYR A 150 -3.51 -35.36 -37.27
N LYS A 151 -2.58 -35.85 -36.44
CA LYS A 151 -1.14 -35.59 -36.64
C LYS A 151 -0.63 -36.17 -37.96
N GLU A 152 -1.08 -37.38 -38.28
CA GLU A 152 -0.79 -38.13 -39.53
C GLU A 152 -1.46 -37.54 -40.79
N LEU A 153 -2.37 -36.55 -40.69
CA LEU A 153 -2.97 -35.94 -41.87
C LEU A 153 -1.92 -35.19 -42.73
N PRO A 154 -1.94 -35.35 -44.07
CA PRO A 154 -1.22 -34.48 -44.98
C PRO A 154 -1.60 -33.01 -44.78
N GLU A 155 -0.65 -32.10 -44.93
CA GLU A 155 -0.85 -30.68 -44.58
C GLU A 155 -1.95 -30.03 -45.44
N LYS A 156 -2.05 -30.38 -46.73
CA LYS A 156 -3.16 -29.97 -47.62
C LYS A 156 -4.55 -30.37 -47.10
N LYS A 157 -4.67 -31.41 -46.26
CA LYS A 157 -5.93 -31.82 -45.60
C LYS A 157 -6.14 -31.14 -44.25
N LYS A 158 -5.08 -30.78 -43.51
CA LYS A 158 -5.17 -29.93 -42.30
C LYS A 158 -5.54 -28.50 -42.67
N GLN A 159 -4.97 -27.97 -43.75
CA GLN A 159 -5.19 -26.60 -44.24
C GLN A 159 -6.67 -26.24 -44.40
N LYS A 160 -7.51 -27.17 -44.85
CA LYS A 160 -8.98 -26.98 -44.89
C LYS A 160 -9.53 -26.56 -43.52
N TYR A 161 -9.23 -27.33 -42.48
CA TYR A 161 -9.72 -27.03 -41.12
C TYR A 161 -9.04 -25.78 -40.51
N ILE A 162 -7.82 -25.45 -40.93
CA ILE A 162 -7.12 -24.21 -40.54
C ILE A 162 -7.83 -22.99 -41.14
N THR A 163 -8.12 -23.00 -42.43
CA THR A 163 -8.81 -21.90 -43.12
C THR A 163 -10.27 -21.77 -42.68
N GLU A 164 -10.99 -22.88 -42.44
CA GLU A 164 -12.33 -22.83 -41.80
C GLU A 164 -12.27 -22.16 -40.41
N PHE A 165 -11.29 -22.52 -39.58
CA PHE A 165 -11.11 -21.91 -38.26
C PHE A 165 -10.72 -20.43 -38.33
N GLN A 166 -9.89 -20.01 -39.29
CA GLN A 166 -9.53 -18.60 -39.51
C GLN A 166 -10.78 -17.77 -39.85
N ARG A 167 -11.58 -18.23 -40.83
CA ARG A 167 -12.85 -17.59 -41.21
C ARG A 167 -13.81 -17.47 -40.02
N GLU A 168 -13.99 -18.55 -39.26
CA GLU A 168 -14.89 -18.56 -38.10
C GLU A 168 -14.34 -17.78 -36.89
N LYS A 169 -13.02 -17.57 -36.82
CA LYS A 169 -12.39 -16.66 -35.85
C LYS A 169 -12.64 -15.21 -36.20
N GLU A 170 -12.53 -14.81 -37.46
CA GLU A 170 -12.87 -13.46 -37.91
C GLU A 170 -14.36 -13.16 -37.75
N GLU A 171 -15.22 -14.14 -38.05
CA GLU A 171 -16.67 -14.06 -37.83
C GLU A 171 -17.01 -13.95 -36.33
N PHE A 172 -16.36 -14.76 -35.48
CA PHE A 172 -16.44 -14.62 -34.03
C PHE A 172 -15.93 -13.26 -33.52
N GLU A 173 -14.85 -12.72 -34.08
CA GLU A 173 -14.30 -11.41 -33.69
C GLU A 173 -15.23 -10.26 -34.09
N LYS A 174 -15.89 -10.34 -35.26
CA LYS A 174 -16.96 -9.40 -35.68
C LYS A 174 -18.19 -9.50 -34.79
N ASN A 175 -18.66 -10.71 -34.50
CA ASN A 175 -19.83 -10.90 -33.62
C ASN A 175 -19.52 -10.51 -32.16
N MET A 176 -18.26 -10.64 -31.71
CA MET A 176 -17.78 -10.17 -30.41
C MET A 176 -17.55 -8.65 -30.36
N ALA A 177 -17.42 -7.98 -31.52
CA ALA A 177 -17.48 -6.52 -31.58
C ALA A 177 -18.93 -6.04 -31.41
N ARG A 178 -19.88 -6.58 -32.20
CA ARG A 178 -21.31 -6.29 -32.08
C ARG A 178 -21.83 -6.53 -30.67
N PHE A 179 -21.54 -7.69 -30.08
CA PHE A 179 -21.92 -8.00 -28.68
C PHE A 179 -21.36 -7.00 -27.63
N LYS A 180 -20.33 -6.19 -27.95
CA LYS A 180 -19.87 -5.08 -27.09
C LYS A 180 -20.58 -3.75 -27.36
N GLU A 181 -21.05 -3.56 -28.59
CA GLU A 181 -21.81 -2.39 -29.03
C GLU A 181 -23.28 -2.50 -28.55
N ASP A 182 -23.83 -3.72 -28.61
CA ASP A 182 -25.21 -4.06 -28.22
C ASP A 182 -25.41 -4.23 -26.70
N HIS A 183 -24.38 -4.68 -25.96
CA HIS A 183 -24.45 -4.96 -24.51
C HIS A 183 -23.32 -4.32 -23.66
N PRO A 184 -23.15 -2.99 -23.70
CA PRO A 184 -22.06 -2.30 -22.99
C PRO A 184 -22.14 -2.43 -21.46
N GLU A 185 -23.35 -2.55 -20.89
CA GLU A 185 -23.57 -2.73 -19.43
C GLU A 185 -23.16 -4.11 -18.90
N LEU A 186 -23.24 -5.15 -19.75
CA LEU A 186 -22.73 -6.49 -19.44
C LEU A 186 -21.20 -6.57 -19.60
N ILE A 187 -20.62 -5.69 -20.44
CA ILE A 187 -19.18 -5.61 -20.69
C ILE A 187 -18.61 -4.34 -20.04
N GLU A 188 -18.55 -4.39 -18.71
CA GLU A 188 -17.54 -3.62 -17.98
C GLU A 188 -16.14 -4.04 -18.45
N GLU A 189 -15.60 -3.30 -19.42
CA GLU A 189 -14.22 -2.86 -19.24
C GLU A 189 -14.16 -2.24 -17.84
N ARG A 190 -13.35 -2.84 -16.96
CA ARG A 190 -13.06 -2.22 -15.67
C ARG A 190 -12.42 -0.88 -16.00
N LYS A 191 -13.18 0.22 -15.84
CA LYS A 191 -12.61 1.57 -15.76
C LYS A 191 -11.38 1.45 -14.88
N LYS A 192 -10.22 1.84 -15.41
CA LYS A 192 -9.02 1.90 -14.58
C LYS A 192 -9.39 2.80 -13.42
N SER A 193 -9.35 2.27 -12.21
CA SER A 193 -9.53 3.05 -11.00
C SER A 193 -8.58 4.23 -11.06
N ASP A 194 -9.02 5.41 -10.67
CA ASP A 194 -8.18 6.62 -10.63
C ASP A 194 -7.00 6.48 -9.64
N LEU A 195 -7.05 5.43 -8.80
CA LEU A 195 -5.92 4.87 -8.06
C LEU A 195 -4.76 4.47 -9.02
N PRO A 196 -3.54 5.04 -8.86
CA PRO A 196 -2.37 4.73 -9.68
C PRO A 196 -2.04 3.24 -9.87
N GLU A 197 -1.57 2.86 -11.08
CA GLU A 197 -1.09 1.50 -11.36
C GLU A 197 0.19 1.17 -10.58
N LYS A 198 0.16 0.11 -9.76
CA LYS A 198 1.33 -0.35 -9.00
C LYS A 198 2.54 -0.65 -9.92
N PRO A 199 3.76 -0.23 -9.53
CA PRO A 199 4.94 -0.24 -10.39
C PRO A 199 5.40 -1.66 -10.76
N LYS A 200 5.98 -1.77 -11.96
CA LYS A 200 6.36 -3.05 -12.59
C LYS A 200 7.81 -3.40 -12.25
N THR A 201 8.07 -4.66 -11.88
CA THR A 201 9.41 -5.12 -11.45
C THR A 201 10.42 -5.12 -12.61
N PRO A 202 11.74 -5.13 -12.35
CA PRO A 202 12.77 -5.14 -13.41
C PRO A 202 12.57 -6.29 -14.41
N GLN A 203 12.28 -7.49 -13.90
CA GLN A 203 11.96 -8.65 -14.73
C GLN A 203 10.69 -8.45 -15.57
N GLN A 204 9.64 -7.83 -15.03
CA GLN A 204 8.40 -7.56 -15.77
C GLN A 204 8.61 -6.52 -16.88
N LEU A 205 9.39 -5.47 -16.62
CA LEU A 205 9.72 -4.45 -17.62
C LEU A 205 10.51 -5.05 -18.78
N TRP A 206 11.55 -5.83 -18.48
CA TRP A 206 12.33 -6.55 -19.49
C TRP A 206 11.49 -7.59 -20.24
N TYR A 207 10.70 -8.40 -19.53
CA TYR A 207 9.84 -9.42 -20.16
C TYR A 207 8.82 -8.78 -21.13
N ASN A 208 8.23 -7.65 -20.76
CA ASN A 208 7.29 -6.92 -21.61
C ASN A 208 7.98 -6.24 -22.81
N HIS A 209 9.28 -5.94 -22.71
CA HIS A 209 10.11 -5.48 -23.83
C HIS A 209 10.39 -6.64 -24.80
N GLU A 210 11.07 -7.69 -24.32
CA GLU A 210 11.47 -8.79 -25.20
C GLU A 210 10.31 -9.60 -25.74
N LYS A 211 9.17 -9.71 -25.01
CA LYS A 211 7.96 -10.34 -25.55
C LYS A 211 7.50 -9.70 -26.86
N LYS A 212 7.62 -8.37 -27.01
CA LYS A 212 7.26 -7.68 -28.26
C LYS A 212 8.22 -8.03 -29.40
N THR A 213 9.51 -8.18 -29.12
CA THR A 213 10.52 -8.58 -30.11
C THR A 213 10.36 -10.05 -30.49
N TYR A 214 10.28 -10.94 -29.50
CA TYR A 214 10.20 -12.40 -29.69
C TYR A 214 8.93 -12.82 -30.44
N MET A 215 7.77 -12.21 -30.13
CA MET A 215 6.53 -12.50 -30.88
C MET A 215 6.51 -11.97 -32.31
N LYS A 216 7.38 -11.01 -32.68
CA LYS A 216 7.57 -10.60 -34.08
C LYS A 216 8.46 -11.57 -34.85
N LEU A 217 9.53 -12.06 -34.22
CA LEU A 217 10.47 -13.00 -34.82
C LEU A 217 9.93 -14.44 -34.86
N HIS A 218 9.02 -14.78 -33.96
CA HIS A 218 8.43 -16.10 -33.82
C HIS A 218 6.90 -16.01 -33.63
N PRO A 219 6.11 -15.82 -34.70
CA PRO A 219 4.65 -15.65 -34.59
C PRO A 219 3.90 -16.91 -34.09
N GLU A 220 4.41 -18.11 -34.40
CA GLU A 220 3.70 -19.38 -34.16
C GLU A 220 4.03 -20.08 -32.83
N VAL A 221 5.03 -19.60 -32.08
CA VAL A 221 5.45 -20.24 -30.81
C VAL A 221 4.37 -20.13 -29.73
N SER A 222 4.21 -21.18 -28.92
CA SER A 222 3.22 -21.16 -27.86
C SER A 222 3.55 -20.11 -26.79
N GLN A 223 2.51 -19.60 -26.13
CA GLN A 223 2.69 -18.72 -24.97
C GLN A 223 3.38 -19.40 -23.78
N LYS A 224 3.59 -20.73 -23.80
CA LYS A 224 4.37 -21.48 -22.80
C LYS A 224 5.86 -21.44 -23.13
N GLU A 225 6.24 -21.78 -24.37
CA GLU A 225 7.63 -21.73 -24.84
C GLU A 225 8.19 -20.30 -24.78
N LEU A 226 7.39 -19.31 -25.24
CA LEU A 226 7.70 -17.89 -25.11
C LEU A 226 8.03 -17.48 -23.67
N LYS A 227 7.22 -17.92 -22.69
CA LYS A 227 7.45 -17.63 -21.26
C LYS A 227 8.71 -18.31 -20.73
N GLU A 228 9.02 -19.52 -21.19
CA GLU A 228 10.19 -20.25 -20.73
C GLU A 228 11.49 -19.75 -21.35
N ALA A 229 11.52 -19.49 -22.66
CA ALA A 229 12.65 -18.89 -23.36
C ALA A 229 13.04 -17.55 -22.73
N LEU A 230 12.07 -16.65 -22.49
CA LEU A 230 12.31 -15.38 -21.84
C LEU A 230 12.73 -15.56 -20.36
N ARG A 231 12.19 -16.53 -19.62
CA ARG A 231 12.65 -16.84 -18.24
C ARG A 231 14.12 -17.28 -18.23
N ARG A 232 14.52 -18.15 -19.17
CA ARG A 232 15.92 -18.61 -19.32
C ARG A 232 16.83 -17.42 -19.66
N GLN A 233 16.46 -16.59 -20.64
CA GLN A 233 17.22 -15.38 -20.98
C GLN A 233 17.38 -14.39 -19.81
N TRP A 234 16.34 -14.12 -19.01
CA TRP A 234 16.46 -13.27 -17.80
C TRP A 234 17.50 -13.82 -16.80
N SER A 235 17.54 -15.14 -16.60
CA SER A 235 18.50 -15.80 -15.72
C SER A 235 19.96 -15.69 -16.22
N GLN A 236 20.15 -15.50 -17.53
CA GLN A 236 21.45 -15.37 -18.19
C GLN A 236 21.85 -13.91 -18.51
N LEU A 237 20.98 -12.92 -18.27
CA LEU A 237 21.33 -11.51 -18.46
C LEU A 237 22.54 -11.11 -17.60
N SER A 238 23.51 -10.43 -18.21
CA SER A 238 24.60 -9.81 -17.47
C SER A 238 24.10 -8.67 -16.58
N ASP A 239 24.80 -8.45 -15.47
CA ASP A 239 24.38 -7.49 -14.45
C ASP A 239 24.27 -6.05 -14.98
N LYS A 240 25.12 -5.63 -15.93
CA LYS A 240 24.99 -4.34 -16.64
C LYS A 240 23.67 -4.23 -17.42
N ARG A 241 23.15 -5.34 -17.99
CA ARG A 241 21.83 -5.36 -18.65
C ARG A 241 20.69 -5.38 -17.64
N ARG A 242 20.82 -6.12 -16.53
CA ARG A 242 19.83 -6.10 -15.43
C ARG A 242 19.67 -4.71 -14.81
N LEU A 243 20.79 -4.02 -14.57
CA LEU A 243 20.83 -2.70 -13.95
C LEU A 243 19.96 -1.67 -14.69
N LYS A 244 19.93 -1.67 -16.03
CA LYS A 244 19.04 -0.81 -16.83
C LYS A 244 17.57 -0.94 -16.42
N TRP A 245 17.11 -2.17 -16.18
CA TRP A 245 15.74 -2.45 -15.78
C TRP A 245 15.50 -2.21 -14.28
N ILE A 246 16.54 -2.34 -13.45
CA ILE A 246 16.51 -2.01 -12.03
C ILE A 246 16.34 -0.49 -11.85
N SER A 247 17.11 0.33 -12.56
CA SER A 247 16.93 1.79 -12.53
C SER A 247 15.55 2.19 -13.03
N LYS A 248 15.10 1.66 -14.17
CA LYS A 248 13.76 1.96 -14.70
C LYS A 248 12.60 1.51 -13.81
N ALA A 249 12.78 0.44 -13.02
CA ALA A 249 11.80 0.02 -12.03
C ALA A 249 11.76 0.95 -10.81
N LEU A 250 12.90 1.53 -10.42
CA LEU A 250 12.98 2.54 -9.34
C LEU A 250 12.43 3.90 -9.79
N GLU A 251 12.67 4.30 -11.04
CA GLU A 251 12.04 5.48 -11.66
C GLU A 251 10.50 5.35 -11.58
N LEU A 252 9.95 4.27 -12.12
CA LEU A 252 8.50 4.01 -12.06
C LEU A 252 7.96 3.79 -10.64
N GLN A 253 8.79 3.34 -9.69
CA GLN A 253 8.40 3.28 -8.28
C GLN A 253 8.23 4.69 -7.71
N LYS A 254 9.16 5.61 -7.98
CA LYS A 254 9.06 7.01 -7.57
C LYS A 254 7.87 7.71 -8.22
N ASP A 255 7.67 7.51 -9.53
CA ASP A 255 6.54 8.10 -10.25
C ASP A 255 5.19 7.65 -9.66
N TYR A 256 5.09 6.38 -9.23
CA TYR A 256 3.94 5.86 -8.48
C TYR A 256 3.82 6.46 -7.08
N GLU A 257 4.92 6.63 -6.34
CA GLU A 257 4.91 7.24 -4.99
C GLU A 257 4.47 8.71 -5.05
N ASP A 258 4.97 9.49 -6.01
CA ASP A 258 4.53 10.86 -6.26
C ASP A 258 3.06 10.92 -6.71
N SER A 259 2.62 10.00 -7.56
CA SER A 259 1.21 9.91 -8.01
C SER A 259 0.25 9.49 -6.88
N MET A 260 0.64 8.55 -6.04
CA MET A 260 -0.12 8.14 -4.86
C MET A 260 -0.26 9.29 -3.88
N LYS A 261 0.83 10.05 -3.64
CA LYS A 261 0.78 11.24 -2.77
C LYS A 261 -0.23 12.27 -3.29
N ALA A 262 -0.27 12.53 -4.60
CA ALA A 262 -1.27 13.42 -5.19
C ALA A 262 -2.70 12.86 -5.06
N TYR A 263 -2.88 11.54 -5.21
CA TYR A 263 -4.17 10.89 -4.98
C TYR A 263 -4.63 11.01 -3.51
N HIS A 264 -3.73 10.85 -2.53
CA HIS A 264 -4.00 11.04 -1.10
C HIS A 264 -4.36 12.49 -0.76
N GLU A 265 -3.64 13.47 -1.33
CA GLU A 265 -3.96 14.90 -1.15
C GLU A 265 -5.33 15.28 -1.78
N ALA A 266 -5.75 14.58 -2.84
CA ALA A 266 -7.07 14.74 -3.44
C ALA A 266 -8.21 13.97 -2.72
N HIS A 267 -7.90 12.92 -1.95
CA HIS A 267 -8.88 12.07 -1.26
C HIS A 267 -8.54 11.86 0.23
N PRO A 268 -8.68 12.89 1.10
CA PRO A 268 -8.21 12.82 2.49
C PRO A 268 -8.87 11.75 3.37
N ASP A 269 -10.06 11.29 2.99
CA ASP A 269 -10.86 10.30 3.74
C ASP A 269 -10.40 8.84 3.49
N VAL A 270 -9.57 8.61 2.46
CA VAL A 270 -9.12 7.25 2.07
C VAL A 270 -7.86 6.85 2.86
N ASN A 271 -8.04 6.60 4.16
CA ASN A 271 -6.99 6.10 5.05
C ASN A 271 -6.41 4.77 4.50
N SER A 272 -5.18 4.83 3.99
CA SER A 272 -4.56 3.73 3.24
C SER A 272 -3.07 3.57 3.57
N GLU A 273 -2.81 3.06 4.77
CA GLU A 273 -1.55 2.43 5.23
C GLU A 273 -1.20 1.13 4.43
N ASP A 274 -1.36 1.16 3.10
CA ASP A 274 -1.12 0.01 2.22
C ASP A 274 0.38 -0.11 1.89
N HIS A 275 1.13 -0.68 2.84
CA HIS A 275 2.60 -0.75 2.83
C HIS A 275 3.19 -1.22 1.49
N VAL A 276 3.78 -0.28 0.74
CA VAL A 276 4.30 -0.49 -0.61
C VAL A 276 5.49 -1.45 -0.58
N ARG A 277 5.26 -2.69 -1.04
CA ARG A 277 6.30 -3.72 -1.11
C ARG A 277 7.38 -3.32 -2.13
N SER A 278 8.64 -3.42 -1.72
CA SER A 278 9.83 -3.19 -2.55
C SER A 278 9.71 -3.79 -3.96
N VAL A 279 9.82 -2.95 -4.99
CA VAL A 279 9.78 -3.37 -6.41
C VAL A 279 10.99 -4.21 -6.81
N LEU A 280 12.10 -4.07 -6.08
CA LEU A 280 13.32 -4.88 -6.23
C LEU A 280 13.36 -6.06 -5.26
N THR A 281 13.84 -7.20 -5.75
CA THR A 281 14.27 -8.32 -4.91
C THR A 281 15.55 -8.00 -4.13
N LYS A 282 15.89 -8.83 -3.14
CA LYS A 282 17.14 -8.70 -2.37
C LYS A 282 18.40 -8.72 -3.25
N ALA A 283 18.43 -9.55 -4.29
CA ALA A 283 19.56 -9.66 -5.21
C ALA A 283 19.67 -8.43 -6.14
N GLU A 284 18.56 -7.94 -6.69
CA GLU A 284 18.53 -6.71 -7.51
C GLU A 284 18.92 -5.48 -6.69
N ARG A 285 18.46 -5.39 -5.44
CA ARG A 285 18.87 -4.34 -4.49
C ARG A 285 20.37 -4.42 -4.19
N GLN A 286 20.91 -5.61 -3.92
CA GLN A 286 22.34 -5.79 -3.67
C GLN A 286 23.20 -5.47 -4.90
N LEU A 287 22.71 -5.76 -6.11
CA LEU A 287 23.36 -5.35 -7.36
C LEU A 287 23.34 -3.82 -7.54
N LYS A 288 22.20 -3.17 -7.26
CA LYS A 288 22.08 -1.70 -7.32
C LYS A 288 23.00 -1.02 -6.29
N ASP A 289 22.98 -1.50 -5.05
CA ASP A 289 23.85 -1.02 -3.97
C ASP A 289 25.34 -1.16 -4.36
N LYS A 290 25.75 -2.31 -4.92
CA LYS A 290 27.12 -2.53 -5.41
C LYS A 290 27.50 -1.59 -6.56
N PHE A 291 26.60 -1.34 -7.51
CA PHE A 291 26.88 -0.43 -8.63
C PHE A 291 26.93 1.04 -8.20
N ASP A 292 26.06 1.45 -7.28
CA ASP A 292 26.00 2.81 -6.76
C ASP A 292 27.21 3.16 -5.86
N GLY A 293 28.09 2.19 -5.55
CA GLY A 293 29.21 2.37 -4.64
C GLY A 293 28.80 2.37 -3.16
N ARG A 294 27.63 1.81 -2.82
CA ARG A 294 27.17 1.75 -1.43
C ARG A 294 28.10 0.85 -0.60
N PRO A 295 28.61 1.32 0.55
CA PRO A 295 29.45 0.51 1.42
C PRO A 295 28.78 -0.81 1.82
N THR A 296 29.56 -1.89 1.86
CA THR A 296 29.10 -3.22 2.28
C THR A 296 29.18 -3.35 3.79
N LYS A 297 28.07 -3.72 4.45
CA LYS A 297 28.02 -3.85 5.92
C LYS A 297 29.03 -4.92 6.39
N PRO A 298 29.94 -4.60 7.33
CA PRO A 298 30.96 -5.52 7.79
C PRO A 298 30.38 -6.65 8.65
N PRO A 299 31.14 -7.73 8.89
CA PRO A 299 30.73 -8.83 9.77
C PRO A 299 30.35 -8.35 11.19
N PRO A 300 29.39 -9.01 11.87
CA PRO A 300 28.81 -8.50 13.12
C PRO A 300 29.69 -8.63 14.36
N ASN A 301 30.67 -9.55 14.38
CA ASN A 301 31.57 -9.80 15.52
C ASN A 301 32.94 -10.33 15.04
N GLY A 302 33.92 -10.46 15.96
CA GLY A 302 35.26 -10.95 15.65
C GLY A 302 35.30 -12.33 14.99
N TYR A 303 34.50 -13.28 15.47
CA TYR A 303 34.38 -14.62 14.85
C TYR A 303 33.91 -14.54 13.40
N SER A 304 32.87 -13.75 13.12
CA SER A 304 32.34 -13.59 11.75
C SER A 304 33.34 -12.90 10.83
N LEU A 305 34.20 -12.02 11.38
CA LEU A 305 35.29 -11.41 10.62
C LEU A 305 36.38 -12.43 10.31
N TYR A 306 36.78 -13.24 11.29
CA TYR A 306 37.72 -14.34 11.11
C TYR A 306 37.24 -15.33 10.04
N CYS A 307 35.98 -15.79 10.12
CA CYS A 307 35.38 -16.65 9.09
C CYS A 307 35.42 -16.00 7.69
N ALA A 308 35.05 -14.72 7.59
CA ALA A 308 35.02 -14.02 6.31
C ALA A 308 36.40 -13.89 5.67
N GLU A 309 37.46 -13.72 6.46
CA GLU A 309 38.83 -13.61 5.94
C GLU A 309 39.43 -14.99 5.63
N LEU A 310 39.20 -16.01 6.46
CA LEU A 310 39.68 -17.39 6.21
C LEU A 310 39.00 -18.03 4.98
N MET A 311 37.72 -17.72 4.72
CA MET A 311 36.98 -18.19 3.53
C MET A 311 37.50 -17.62 2.20
N VAL A 312 38.25 -16.51 2.20
CA VAL A 312 38.89 -15.98 0.98
C VAL A 312 40.11 -16.81 0.58
N ASN A 313 40.80 -17.41 1.56
CA ASN A 313 42.07 -18.11 1.36
C ASN A 313 41.88 -19.60 0.99
N MET A 314 40.79 -20.23 1.43
CA MET A 314 40.45 -21.61 1.07
C MET A 314 39.32 -21.61 0.03
N LYS A 315 39.61 -21.45 -1.26
CA LYS A 315 38.55 -21.33 -2.28
C LYS A 315 37.94 -22.68 -2.68
N ASP A 316 38.76 -23.71 -2.66
CA ASP A 316 38.51 -25.04 -3.26
C ASP A 316 37.79 -25.99 -2.29
N VAL A 317 37.79 -25.67 -1.00
CA VAL A 317 37.06 -26.41 0.05
C VAL A 317 35.57 -26.03 0.02
N PRO A 318 34.63 -27.01 0.04
CA PRO A 318 33.18 -26.75 0.12
C PRO A 318 32.78 -25.82 1.26
N SER A 319 31.84 -24.91 1.00
CA SER A 319 31.58 -23.79 1.93
C SER A 319 30.99 -24.19 3.30
N THR A 320 30.44 -25.40 3.40
CA THR A 320 30.03 -26.06 4.64
C THR A 320 31.26 -26.46 5.47
N GLU A 321 32.20 -27.20 4.88
CA GLU A 321 33.45 -27.62 5.51
C GLU A 321 34.30 -26.43 5.93
N ARG A 322 34.35 -25.37 5.11
CA ARG A 322 35.02 -24.11 5.51
C ARG A 322 34.49 -23.54 6.81
N MET A 323 33.18 -23.58 7.04
CA MET A 323 32.58 -23.10 8.29
C MET A 323 32.95 -24.00 9.47
N VAL A 324 33.05 -25.31 9.27
CA VAL A 324 33.52 -26.26 10.29
C VAL A 324 34.98 -25.99 10.65
N LEU A 325 35.84 -25.77 9.65
CA LEU A 325 37.25 -25.40 9.84
C LEU A 325 37.40 -24.07 10.59
N CYS A 326 36.63 -23.04 10.21
CA CYS A 326 36.59 -21.75 10.92
C CYS A 326 36.22 -21.94 12.40
N SER A 327 35.21 -22.76 12.69
CA SER A 327 34.78 -23.03 14.07
C SER A 327 35.83 -23.82 14.87
N LYS A 328 36.48 -24.82 14.27
CA LYS A 328 37.55 -25.60 14.91
C LYS A 328 38.76 -24.72 15.25
N GLN A 329 39.25 -23.94 14.29
CA GLN A 329 40.40 -23.07 14.50
C GLN A 329 40.08 -21.94 15.49
N TRP A 330 38.91 -21.29 15.39
CA TRP A 330 38.49 -20.26 16.35
C TRP A 330 38.37 -20.80 17.78
N LYS A 331 37.94 -22.05 17.99
CA LYS A 331 37.98 -22.66 19.33
C LYS A 331 39.42 -22.72 19.87
N MET A 332 40.37 -23.18 19.05
CA MET A 332 41.78 -23.38 19.43
C MET A 332 42.61 -22.08 19.57
N MET A 333 42.19 -20.96 18.96
CA MET A 333 42.87 -19.66 19.08
C MET A 333 42.90 -19.14 20.53
N THR A 334 43.94 -18.39 20.89
CA THR A 334 44.04 -17.70 22.18
C THR A 334 43.03 -16.56 22.31
N GLN A 335 42.74 -16.14 23.55
CA GLN A 335 41.86 -14.99 23.78
C GLN A 335 42.44 -13.69 23.18
N LYS A 336 43.75 -13.48 23.29
CA LYS A 336 44.46 -12.32 22.73
C LYS A 336 44.23 -12.18 21.22
N GLU A 337 44.26 -13.28 20.47
CA GLU A 337 43.96 -13.26 19.04
C GLU A 337 42.47 -12.97 18.75
N LYS A 338 41.56 -13.60 19.51
CA LYS A 338 40.11 -13.36 19.41
C LYS A 338 39.78 -11.88 19.64
N ASP A 339 40.43 -11.24 20.62
CA ASP A 339 40.29 -9.82 20.94
C ASP A 339 40.83 -8.92 19.81
N MET A 340 41.92 -9.30 19.12
CA MET A 340 42.38 -8.57 17.93
C MET A 340 41.34 -8.62 16.80
N PHE A 341 40.72 -9.77 16.54
CA PHE A 341 39.64 -9.87 15.55
C PHE A 341 38.39 -9.09 15.96
N GLN A 342 38.05 -9.04 17.24
CA GLN A 342 36.95 -8.23 17.75
C GLN A 342 37.24 -6.73 17.58
N LYS A 343 38.42 -6.25 18.00
CA LYS A 343 38.85 -4.85 17.84
C LYS A 343 38.89 -4.40 16.37
N ARG A 344 39.37 -5.27 15.47
CA ARG A 344 39.39 -5.02 14.02
C ARG A 344 37.99 -5.05 13.39
N CYS A 345 37.07 -5.85 13.95
CA CYS A 345 35.66 -5.84 13.57
C CYS A 345 34.98 -4.51 13.97
N GLU A 346 35.23 -4.02 15.17
CA GLU A 346 34.74 -2.70 15.63
C GLU A 346 35.33 -1.54 14.83
N GLN A 347 36.61 -1.60 14.45
CA GLN A 347 37.21 -0.63 13.54
C GLN A 347 36.56 -0.66 12.15
N LYS A 348 36.31 -1.85 11.59
CA LYS A 348 35.60 -2.02 10.31
C LYS A 348 34.16 -1.50 10.37
N LYS A 349 33.46 -1.62 11.51
CA LYS A 349 32.14 -0.99 11.74
C LYS A 349 32.23 0.53 11.69
N LYS A 350 33.11 1.14 12.50
CA LYS A 350 33.29 2.60 12.53
C LYS A 350 33.64 3.17 11.14
N GLN A 351 34.49 2.48 10.38
CA GLN A 351 34.80 2.88 9.01
C GLN A 351 33.57 2.78 8.09
N TYR A 352 32.81 1.68 8.16
CA TYR A 352 31.56 1.51 7.41
C TYR A 352 30.53 2.59 7.73
N ASP A 353 30.39 2.99 8.99
CA ASP A 353 29.43 4.02 9.40
C ASP A 353 29.82 5.40 8.81
N ILE A 354 31.12 5.74 8.82
CA ILE A 354 31.68 6.95 8.16
C ILE A 354 31.47 6.90 6.65
N ASP A 355 31.83 5.78 5.99
CA ASP A 355 31.69 5.63 4.55
C ASP A 355 30.22 5.67 4.11
N LEU A 356 29.31 5.10 4.93
CA LEU A 356 27.87 5.13 4.68
C LEU A 356 27.30 6.53 4.83
N GLN A 357 27.71 7.29 5.85
CA GLN A 357 27.32 8.69 5.99
C GLN A 357 27.79 9.50 4.76
N ARG A 358 29.06 9.34 4.36
CA ARG A 358 29.63 10.00 3.18
C ARG A 358 28.88 9.66 1.88
N PHE A 359 28.50 8.39 1.71
CA PHE A 359 27.66 7.93 0.59
C PHE A 359 26.25 8.58 0.61
N LEU A 360 25.63 8.71 1.78
CA LEU A 360 24.33 9.37 1.93
C LEU A 360 24.45 10.88 1.63
N GLU A 361 25.47 11.56 2.14
CA GLU A 361 25.73 12.99 1.88
C GLU A 361 25.91 13.29 0.38
N VAL A 362 26.65 12.45 -0.35
CA VAL A 362 26.80 12.57 -1.81
C VAL A 362 25.46 12.43 -2.53
N ARG A 363 24.57 11.53 -2.05
CA ARG A 363 23.24 11.32 -2.65
C ARG A 363 22.17 12.32 -2.24
N HIS A 364 22.32 12.96 -1.08
CA HIS A 364 21.40 14.00 -0.59
C HIS A 364 21.74 15.42 -1.10
N LYS A 365 22.62 15.54 -2.11
CA LYS A 365 22.87 16.78 -2.87
C LYS A 365 22.10 16.88 -4.20
N PRO A 366 20.82 17.25 -4.20
CA PRO A 366 20.22 18.03 -5.28
C PRO A 366 20.08 19.51 -4.89
N LEU A 367 20.22 20.40 -5.88
CA LEU A 367 20.15 21.87 -5.79
C LEU A 367 21.25 22.52 -4.92
N LEU A 368 22.41 22.76 -5.54
CA LEU A 368 23.18 24.01 -5.33
C LEU A 368 24.13 24.44 -6.47
N PHE A 369 24.29 23.66 -7.55
CA PHE A 369 25.04 24.08 -8.75
C PHE A 369 24.30 23.73 -10.04
N TYR A 370 23.60 24.72 -10.60
CA TYR A 370 23.37 24.91 -12.03
C TYR A 370 23.05 26.40 -12.25
N TYR A 371 23.92 27.09 -12.99
CA TYR A 371 23.64 28.42 -13.54
C TYR A 371 23.24 28.25 -15.00
N GLU A 372 22.10 28.83 -15.40
CA GLU A 372 21.91 29.65 -16.62
C GLU A 372 20.42 29.89 -16.89
N SER A 373 19.87 30.98 -16.32
CA SER A 373 18.69 31.74 -16.81
C SER A 373 18.23 32.84 -15.83
N GLY A 374 19.16 33.68 -15.38
CA GLY A 374 18.88 35.08 -15.03
C GLY A 374 18.11 35.47 -13.76
N GLN A 375 17.44 34.56 -13.01
CA GLN A 375 16.73 34.94 -11.76
C GLN A 375 16.96 34.00 -10.57
N ILE A 376 17.51 34.57 -9.49
CA ILE A 376 17.67 33.89 -8.19
C ILE A 376 16.40 34.05 -7.36
N ILE A 377 15.55 33.02 -7.30
CA ILE A 377 14.42 32.95 -6.35
C ILE A 377 14.89 32.18 -5.11
N VAL A 378 15.28 32.92 -4.05
CA VAL A 378 15.67 32.32 -2.76
C VAL A 378 14.43 31.79 -2.03
N LYS A 379 14.04 30.55 -2.31
CA LYS A 379 13.21 29.76 -1.39
C LYS A 379 14.10 29.23 -0.27
N ASN A 380 14.17 29.98 0.83
CA ASN A 380 14.85 29.53 2.06
C ASN A 380 14.31 28.15 2.47
N LYS A 381 15.17 27.13 2.40
CA LYS A 381 14.98 25.91 3.19
C LYS A 381 14.98 26.36 4.65
N THR A 382 13.94 26.02 5.41
CA THR A 382 13.95 26.21 6.86
C THR A 382 15.12 25.43 7.43
N ALA A 383 16.07 26.13 8.04
CA ALA A 383 17.10 25.46 8.83
C ALA A 383 16.37 24.67 9.94
N LYS A 384 16.54 23.35 9.96
CA LYS A 384 16.11 22.56 11.11
C LYS A 384 16.92 23.04 12.30
N LEU A 385 16.25 23.40 13.38
CA LEU A 385 16.91 23.58 14.68
C LEU A 385 17.59 22.26 15.09
N PRO A 386 18.64 22.30 15.93
CA PRO A 386 19.23 21.09 16.48
C PRO A 386 18.17 20.26 17.22
N GLU A 387 18.30 18.94 17.24
CA GLU A 387 17.33 18.10 17.97
C GLU A 387 17.36 18.47 19.47
N THR A 388 16.17 18.69 20.04
CA THR A 388 16.03 19.04 21.45
C THR A 388 16.70 18.00 22.35
N PRO A 389 17.41 18.44 23.41
CA PRO A 389 18.26 17.57 24.20
C PRO A 389 17.43 16.49 24.92
N LYS A 390 17.87 15.24 24.80
CA LYS A 390 17.11 14.06 25.22
C LYS A 390 17.30 13.80 26.72
N THR A 391 16.19 13.52 27.41
CA THR A 391 16.21 13.22 28.85
C THR A 391 16.96 11.92 29.16
N ALA A 392 17.33 11.72 30.43
CA ALA A 392 17.94 10.46 30.88
C ALA A 392 17.05 9.23 30.62
N GLU A 393 15.72 9.40 30.70
CA GLU A 393 14.77 8.35 30.39
C GLU A 393 14.75 8.02 28.89
N GLU A 394 14.68 9.03 28.02
CA GLU A 394 14.72 8.84 26.56
C GLU A 394 16.06 8.27 26.10
N MET A 395 17.18 8.68 26.70
CA MET A 395 18.51 8.12 26.46
C MET A 395 18.59 6.63 26.81
N TRP A 396 17.92 6.21 27.88
CA TRP A 396 17.79 4.80 28.24
C TRP A 396 16.86 4.06 27.27
N GLN A 397 15.65 4.58 27.00
CA GLN A 397 14.68 3.97 26.08
C GLN A 397 15.27 3.74 24.67
N HIS A 398 15.94 4.74 24.08
CA HIS A 398 16.63 4.60 22.79
C HIS A 398 17.75 3.55 22.83
N SER A 399 18.44 3.38 23.97
CA SER A 399 19.54 2.40 24.09
C SER A 399 19.08 0.94 24.17
N VAL A 400 17.89 0.70 24.72
CA VAL A 400 17.33 -0.65 24.92
C VAL A 400 16.65 -1.18 23.65
N ILE A 401 16.05 -0.29 22.84
CA ILE A 401 15.16 -0.68 21.73
C ILE A 401 15.65 -0.19 20.36
N GLY A 402 16.44 0.89 20.30
CA GLY A 402 16.63 1.65 19.06
C GLY A 402 15.32 2.30 18.60
N ASP A 403 15.19 2.61 17.31
CA ASP A 403 14.09 3.41 16.76
C ASP A 403 12.73 2.66 16.65
N TYR A 404 12.57 1.51 17.30
CA TYR A 404 11.43 0.60 17.07
C TYR A 404 10.26 0.78 18.05
N LEU A 405 9.18 1.40 17.53
CA LEU A 405 7.80 1.35 18.02
C LEU A 405 7.50 1.93 19.42
N ALA A 406 6.81 3.07 19.43
CA ALA A 406 6.23 3.70 20.63
C ALA A 406 5.22 2.85 21.44
N LYS A 407 4.83 1.66 20.97
CA LYS A 407 3.85 0.76 21.63
C LYS A 407 4.26 0.32 23.04
N TYR A 408 5.56 0.33 23.37
CA TYR A 408 6.07 -0.09 24.67
C TYR A 408 6.32 1.05 25.66
N ARG A 409 6.00 2.31 25.31
CA ARG A 409 6.31 3.50 26.14
C ARG A 409 5.83 3.39 27.59
N ALA A 410 4.59 2.92 27.82
CA ALA A 410 4.06 2.76 29.17
C ALA A 410 4.76 1.67 30.01
N ALA A 411 5.24 0.59 29.36
CA ALA A 411 6.02 -0.45 30.04
C ALA A 411 7.46 0.02 30.34
N MET A 412 8.05 0.81 29.44
CA MET A 412 9.33 1.48 29.66
C MET A 412 9.25 2.48 30.81
N GLU A 413 8.21 3.33 30.87
CA GLU A 413 8.01 4.30 31.95
C GLU A 413 7.87 3.61 33.33
N ALA A 414 7.19 2.46 33.39
CA ALA A 414 7.10 1.65 34.60
C ALA A 414 8.46 1.06 35.01
N ALA A 415 9.20 0.48 34.06
CA ALA A 415 10.52 -0.09 34.31
C ALA A 415 11.56 0.99 34.73
N TRP A 416 11.53 2.16 34.09
CA TRP A 416 12.34 3.32 34.48
C TRP A 416 11.97 3.81 35.87
N LYS A 417 10.69 3.83 36.26
CA LYS A 417 10.28 4.17 37.62
C LYS A 417 10.82 3.18 38.65
N SER A 418 10.85 1.88 38.36
CA SER A 418 11.42 0.86 39.24
C SER A 418 12.95 0.82 39.33
N MET A 419 13.70 1.33 38.34
CA MET A 419 15.17 1.35 38.38
C MET A 419 15.71 2.14 39.59
N GLU A 420 16.76 1.62 40.22
CA GLU A 420 17.41 2.27 41.35
C GLU A 420 18.17 3.55 40.95
N LYS A 421 18.40 4.44 41.92
CA LYS A 421 19.20 5.67 41.72
C LYS A 421 20.56 5.38 41.10
N LYS A 422 21.23 4.29 41.50
CA LYS A 422 22.56 3.88 40.99
C LYS A 422 22.53 3.54 39.49
N GLU A 423 21.45 2.92 39.01
CA GLU A 423 21.28 2.47 37.63
C GLU A 423 20.92 3.61 36.66
N LYS A 424 20.40 4.73 37.21
CA LYS A 424 20.05 5.94 36.46
C LYS A 424 21.26 6.83 36.17
N ILE A 425 22.35 6.72 36.93
CA ILE A 425 23.55 7.57 36.81
C ILE A 425 24.17 7.60 35.40
N PRO A 426 24.35 6.46 34.68
CA PRO A 426 24.93 6.48 33.33
C PRO A 426 24.07 7.28 32.33
N TRP A 427 22.75 7.18 32.45
CA TRP A 427 21.79 7.83 31.57
C TRP A 427 21.66 9.32 31.86
N ILE A 428 21.75 9.72 33.14
CA ILE A 428 21.83 11.12 33.56
C ILE A 428 23.11 11.78 33.01
N LYS A 429 24.26 11.09 33.08
CA LYS A 429 25.51 11.58 32.45
C LYS A 429 25.36 11.74 30.94
N LYS A 430 24.79 10.74 30.26
CA LYS A 430 24.59 10.76 28.81
C LYS A 430 23.64 11.86 28.33
N ALA A 431 22.56 12.12 29.09
CA ALA A 431 21.67 13.26 28.84
C ALA A 431 22.38 14.62 29.04
N ALA A 432 23.26 14.73 30.03
CA ALA A 432 24.08 15.93 30.23
C ALA A 432 25.16 16.13 29.13
N GLU A 433 25.55 15.06 28.43
CA GLU A 433 26.37 15.14 27.21
C GLU A 433 25.54 15.51 25.97
N ASP A 434 24.32 14.99 25.84
CA ASP A 434 23.35 15.36 24.79
C ASP A 434 22.94 16.83 24.88
N GLN A 435 22.76 17.35 26.10
CA GLN A 435 22.58 18.77 26.42
C GLN A 435 23.77 19.60 25.92
N LYS A 436 25.02 19.19 26.22
CA LYS A 436 26.23 19.88 25.76
C LYS A 436 26.43 19.80 24.24
N ARG A 437 25.95 18.74 23.57
CA ARG A 437 25.88 18.67 22.10
C ARG A 437 24.91 19.73 21.58
N TYR A 438 23.68 19.76 22.10
CA TYR A 438 22.67 20.75 21.71
C TYR A 438 23.16 22.19 21.89
N GLU A 439 23.77 22.51 23.05
CA GLU A 439 24.37 23.82 23.33
C GLU A 439 25.53 24.15 22.37
N ARG A 440 26.33 23.16 21.97
CA ARG A 440 27.41 23.35 21.00
C ARG A 440 26.86 23.61 19.60
N GLU A 441 25.98 22.76 19.09
CA GLU A 441 25.34 22.91 17.77
C GLU A 441 24.60 24.26 17.66
N LEU A 442 23.97 24.71 18.75
CA LEU A 442 23.31 26.00 18.85
C LEU A 442 24.29 27.19 19.00
N SER A 443 25.56 26.96 19.33
CA SER A 443 26.62 27.98 19.30
C SER A 443 27.38 28.00 17.97
N GLU A 444 27.59 26.85 17.33
CA GLU A 444 28.14 26.72 15.98
C GLU A 444 27.20 27.33 14.92
N MET A 445 25.87 27.14 15.05
CA MET A 445 24.89 27.88 14.25
C MET A 445 24.75 29.37 14.63
N ARG A 446 25.44 29.84 15.69
CA ARG A 446 25.43 31.23 16.15
C ARG A 446 26.69 32.01 15.77
N THR A 447 27.77 31.34 15.35
CA THR A 447 28.97 31.98 14.80
C THR A 447 28.81 32.32 13.32
N PRO A 448 28.82 33.61 12.93
CA PRO A 448 28.98 34.00 11.53
C PRO A 448 30.44 33.81 11.08
N VAL A 449 30.65 33.51 9.81
CA VAL A 449 31.97 33.66 9.18
C VAL A 449 32.38 35.15 9.24
N ALA A 450 33.66 35.41 9.47
CA ALA A 450 34.16 36.76 9.73
C ALA A 450 33.86 37.73 8.58
N GLY A 451 33.16 38.82 8.90
CA GLY A 451 32.78 39.89 7.98
C GLY A 451 32.34 41.12 8.78
N GLN A 452 32.98 42.25 8.47
CA GLN A 452 32.99 43.54 9.20
C GLN A 452 31.68 44.00 9.88
N GLY A 453 31.83 44.75 10.97
CA GLY A 453 30.74 45.12 11.87
C GLY A 453 29.62 45.94 11.25
N GLN A 454 28.46 45.32 11.09
CA GLN A 454 27.17 46.00 11.01
C GLN A 454 26.28 45.55 12.18
N ARG A 455 25.63 46.51 12.84
CA ARG A 455 24.60 46.18 13.85
C ARG A 455 23.43 45.53 13.10
N LYS A 456 22.88 44.44 13.63
CA LYS A 456 21.66 43.84 13.09
C LYS A 456 20.57 44.92 12.93
N PRO A 457 19.82 44.95 11.82
CA PRO A 457 18.60 45.75 11.76
C PRO A 457 17.71 45.34 12.92
N LYS A 458 17.41 46.28 13.81
CA LYS A 458 16.29 46.14 14.72
C LYS A 458 15.03 46.24 13.86
N PHE A 459 14.07 45.35 14.05
CA PHE A 459 12.71 45.71 13.67
C PHE A 459 12.24 46.78 14.65
N ASP A 460 11.88 47.96 14.16
CA ASP A 460 11.38 49.03 15.02
C ASP A 460 10.13 48.57 15.77
N GLY A 461 10.13 48.85 17.07
CA GLY A 461 9.06 48.43 17.98
C GLY A 461 9.08 46.96 18.44
N GLU A 462 10.09 46.13 18.13
CA GLU A 462 10.19 44.80 18.76
C GLU A 462 10.39 44.94 20.30
N PRO A 463 9.50 44.37 21.14
CA PRO A 463 9.62 44.47 22.60
C PRO A 463 10.93 43.90 23.16
N LYS A 464 11.47 44.54 24.19
CA LYS A 464 12.70 44.07 24.86
C LYS A 464 12.36 43.03 25.93
N LYS A 465 13.07 41.90 25.92
CA LYS A 465 12.90 40.84 26.94
C LYS A 465 13.27 41.36 28.33
N PRO A 466 12.37 41.24 29.33
CA PRO A 466 12.67 41.59 30.71
C PRO A 466 13.60 40.55 31.36
N PRO A 467 14.17 40.85 32.53
CA PRO A 467 15.00 39.89 33.26
C PRO A 467 14.25 38.61 33.65
N VAL A 468 14.98 37.51 33.81
CA VAL A 468 14.41 36.17 34.09
C VAL A 468 14.57 35.72 35.55
N SER A 469 15.03 36.61 36.43
CA SER A 469 15.22 36.34 37.86
C SER A 469 15.19 37.64 38.67
N GLY A 470 14.65 37.61 39.90
CA GLY A 470 14.61 38.78 40.79
C GLY A 470 16.00 39.36 41.08
N TYR A 471 17.04 38.50 41.11
CA TYR A 471 18.43 38.96 41.22
C TYR A 471 18.86 39.80 40.01
N GLN A 472 18.39 39.45 38.80
CA GLN A 472 18.73 40.20 37.60
C GLN A 472 18.01 41.55 37.56
N MET A 473 16.74 41.63 37.97
CA MET A 473 16.05 42.92 38.16
C MET A 473 16.79 43.83 39.14
N PHE A 474 17.12 43.31 40.34
CA PHE A 474 17.89 44.03 41.35
C PHE A 474 19.28 44.47 40.84
N SER A 475 19.96 43.61 40.06
CA SER A 475 21.24 43.97 39.44
C SER A 475 21.09 45.05 38.36
N GLN A 476 20.02 45.02 37.57
CA GLN A 476 19.76 46.01 36.54
C GLN A 476 19.43 47.36 37.17
N GLU A 477 18.64 47.38 38.24
CA GLU A 477 18.34 48.59 39.00
C GLU A 477 19.61 49.23 39.58
N LEU A 478 20.42 48.48 40.34
CA LEU A 478 21.68 49.00 40.90
C LEU A 478 22.74 49.39 39.84
N LEU A 479 22.65 48.84 38.62
CA LEU A 479 23.49 49.27 37.48
C LEU A 479 22.91 50.50 36.74
N THR A 480 21.61 50.79 36.87
CA THR A 480 20.92 51.90 36.19
C THR A 480 20.83 53.14 37.09
N ASN A 481 20.64 52.97 38.39
CA ASN A 481 20.55 54.04 39.39
C ASN A 481 21.88 54.79 39.62
N GLY A 482 22.97 54.34 38.99
CA GLY A 482 24.24 55.07 38.91
C GLY A 482 25.13 55.05 40.15
N GLU A 483 24.61 54.72 41.34
CA GLU A 483 25.35 54.68 42.62
C GLU A 483 26.75 54.03 42.51
N LEU A 484 26.83 52.91 41.80
CA LEU A 484 28.02 52.07 41.73
C LEU A 484 28.96 52.44 40.56
N ASN A 485 28.70 53.51 39.80
CA ASN A 485 29.45 53.86 38.58
C ASN A 485 30.95 54.16 38.80
N HIS A 486 31.37 54.39 40.04
CA HIS A 486 32.79 54.55 40.42
C HIS A 486 33.57 53.22 40.45
N PHE A 487 32.89 52.07 40.41
CA PHE A 487 33.50 50.74 40.32
C PHE A 487 33.50 50.17 38.89
N SER A 488 34.51 49.36 38.56
CA SER A 488 34.51 48.61 37.31
C SER A 488 33.33 47.64 37.24
N LEU A 489 32.89 47.25 36.04
CA LEU A 489 31.72 46.36 35.88
C LEU A 489 31.86 45.03 36.64
N LYS A 490 33.11 44.53 36.81
CA LYS A 490 33.42 43.33 37.58
C LYS A 490 33.19 43.53 39.08
N GLU A 491 33.64 44.65 39.63
CA GLU A 491 33.46 45.01 41.04
C GLU A 491 32.01 45.35 41.36
N ARG A 492 31.31 46.06 40.45
CA ARG A 492 29.86 46.31 40.56
C ARG A 492 29.07 45.03 40.73
N MET A 493 29.35 44.01 39.92
CA MET A 493 28.68 42.70 40.02
C MET A 493 28.97 41.99 41.36
N VAL A 494 30.17 42.13 41.92
CA VAL A 494 30.51 41.57 43.24
C VAL A 494 29.77 42.30 44.36
N GLU A 495 29.70 43.63 44.32
CA GLU A 495 29.00 44.44 45.31
C GLU A 495 27.47 44.24 45.26
N ILE A 496 26.89 44.15 44.06
CA ILE A 496 25.48 43.77 43.84
C ILE A 496 25.20 42.38 44.43
N GLY A 497 26.10 41.41 44.25
CA GLY A 497 25.99 40.09 44.86
C GLY A 497 25.92 40.15 46.39
N LYS A 498 26.84 40.88 47.03
CA LYS A 498 26.83 41.10 48.49
C LYS A 498 25.52 41.75 48.98
N ARG A 499 25.09 42.83 48.31
CA ARG A 499 23.85 43.56 48.64
C ARG A 499 22.63 42.65 48.50
N TRP A 500 22.54 41.84 47.45
CA TRP A 500 21.46 40.87 47.24
C TRP A 500 21.41 39.83 48.35
N HIS A 501 22.56 39.25 48.75
CA HIS A 501 22.58 38.29 49.85
C HIS A 501 22.06 38.91 51.16
N LYS A 502 22.40 40.18 51.45
CA LYS A 502 21.95 40.94 52.63
C LYS A 502 20.46 41.31 52.65
N LEU A 503 19.74 41.25 51.52
CA LEU A 503 18.29 41.51 51.49
C LEU A 503 17.49 40.44 52.26
N SER A 504 16.43 40.85 52.96
CA SER A 504 15.47 39.91 53.54
C SER A 504 14.63 39.21 52.48
N GLN A 505 14.01 38.07 52.83
CA GLN A 505 13.21 37.28 51.87
C GLN A 505 12.05 38.10 51.29
N ASN A 506 11.31 38.85 52.12
CA ASN A 506 10.25 39.76 51.68
C ASN A 506 10.72 40.83 50.68
N GLN A 507 12.00 41.23 50.69
CA GLN A 507 12.55 42.12 49.66
C GLN A 507 12.87 41.36 48.37
N LYS A 508 13.48 40.17 48.46
CA LYS A 508 13.74 39.30 47.30
C LYS A 508 12.45 38.91 46.57
N ASP A 509 11.37 38.69 47.32
CA ASP A 509 10.05 38.37 46.76
C ASP A 509 9.35 39.56 46.08
N LYS A 510 9.64 40.81 46.48
CA LYS A 510 9.23 41.99 45.70
C LYS A 510 9.89 41.98 44.31
N TYR A 511 11.20 41.75 44.23
CA TYR A 511 11.90 41.65 42.94
C TYR A 511 11.43 40.45 42.10
N LYS A 512 11.05 39.34 42.74
CA LYS A 512 10.41 38.20 42.06
C LYS A 512 9.06 38.60 41.46
N LYS A 513 8.20 39.30 42.22
CA LYS A 513 6.90 39.79 41.72
C LYS A 513 7.06 40.77 40.55
N LEU A 514 8.01 41.71 40.64
CA LEU A 514 8.32 42.66 39.55
C LEU A 514 8.80 41.95 38.26
N VAL A 515 9.52 40.84 38.38
CA VAL A 515 9.86 39.98 37.24
C VAL A 515 8.62 39.32 36.63
N GLU A 516 7.76 38.75 37.47
CA GLU A 516 6.53 38.09 37.01
C GLU A 516 5.58 39.08 36.31
N GLU A 517 5.48 40.31 36.84
CA GLU A 517 4.71 41.43 36.29
C GLU A 517 5.25 41.90 34.93
N GLN A 518 6.55 42.20 34.82
CA GLN A 518 7.17 42.54 33.53
C GLN A 518 7.12 41.40 32.51
N GLN A 519 7.15 40.13 32.94
CA GLN A 519 7.02 38.99 32.02
C GLN A 519 5.60 38.84 31.46
N VAL A 520 4.57 39.20 32.24
CA VAL A 520 3.19 39.28 31.75
C VAL A 520 3.03 40.46 30.77
N GLU A 521 3.57 41.63 31.12
CA GLU A 521 3.54 42.82 30.26
C GLU A 521 4.27 42.58 28.93
N TYR A 522 5.53 42.14 28.96
CA TYR A 522 6.30 41.77 27.78
C TYR A 522 5.60 40.72 26.89
N LYS A 523 4.91 39.75 27.51
CA LYS A 523 4.14 38.75 26.76
C LYS A 523 2.95 39.40 26.04
N ALA A 524 2.24 40.31 26.69
CA ALA A 524 1.14 41.06 26.08
C ALA A 524 1.63 42.00 24.96
N GLU A 525 2.75 42.71 25.17
CA GLU A 525 3.42 43.50 24.13
C GLU A 525 3.83 42.64 22.93
N LEU A 526 4.42 41.46 23.16
CA LEU A 526 4.85 40.55 22.11
C LEU A 526 3.66 39.99 21.32
N GLU A 527 2.58 39.59 21.99
CA GLU A 527 1.35 39.16 21.32
C GLU A 527 0.71 40.30 20.51
N ALA A 528 0.72 41.53 21.02
CA ALA A 528 0.25 42.72 20.29
C ALA A 528 1.13 43.03 19.07
N TRP A 529 2.46 42.99 19.21
CA TRP A 529 3.42 43.22 18.13
C TRP A 529 3.30 42.14 17.03
N VAL A 530 3.17 40.87 17.40
CA VAL A 530 2.90 39.78 16.44
C VAL A 530 1.57 39.99 15.71
N LYS A 531 0.53 40.43 16.42
CA LYS A 531 -0.80 40.73 15.83
C LYS A 531 -0.74 41.87 14.82
N VAL A 532 -0.07 42.99 15.16
CA VAL A 532 0.13 44.14 14.25
C VAL A 532 0.95 43.73 13.02
N THR A 533 2.08 43.04 13.22
CA THR A 533 2.95 42.56 12.13
C THR A 533 2.20 41.59 11.21
N CYS A 534 1.36 40.70 11.75
CA CYS A 534 0.53 39.80 10.95
C CYS A 534 -0.53 40.57 10.12
N CYS A 535 -1.17 41.59 10.69
CA CYS A 535 -2.10 42.46 9.96
C CYS A 535 -1.43 43.23 8.81
N LEU A 536 -0.22 43.78 9.02
CA LEU A 536 0.55 44.46 7.98
C LEU A 536 0.94 43.51 6.83
N MET A 537 1.37 42.27 7.18
CA MET A 537 1.68 41.22 6.20
C MET A 537 0.43 40.76 5.41
N ALA A 538 -0.73 40.70 6.07
CA ALA A 538 -2.01 40.38 5.42
C ALA A 538 -2.48 41.50 4.47
N ALA A 539 -2.32 42.76 4.86
CA ALA A 539 -2.62 43.91 4.00
C ALA A 539 -1.77 43.91 2.72
N LYS A 540 -0.46 43.59 2.83
CA LYS A 540 0.44 43.49 1.68
C LYS A 540 0.00 42.44 0.66
N ARG A 541 -0.57 41.31 1.10
CA ARG A 541 -1.15 40.26 0.22
C ARG A 541 -2.43 40.67 -0.50
N ARG A 542 -3.20 41.64 0.02
CA ARG A 542 -4.41 42.16 -0.64
C ARG A 542 -4.11 43.24 -1.69
N SER A 543 -2.85 43.69 -1.78
CA SER A 543 -2.41 44.76 -2.69
C SER A 543 -1.93 44.25 -4.07
N THR A 544 -1.70 42.94 -4.26
CA THR A 544 -1.01 42.39 -5.44
C THR A 544 -1.94 41.86 -6.55
N THR A 545 -3.26 41.82 -6.35
CA THR A 545 -4.23 41.50 -7.40
C THR A 545 -4.63 42.75 -8.19
N LYS A 546 -3.75 43.24 -9.07
CA LYS A 546 -4.00 44.44 -9.89
C LYS A 546 -4.23 44.09 -11.37
N VAL A 547 -5.48 44.19 -11.79
CA VAL A 547 -6.00 44.64 -13.10
C VAL A 547 -5.25 44.19 -14.37
N ARG A 548 -5.96 43.43 -15.23
CA ARG A 548 -5.70 43.37 -16.68
C ARG A 548 -7.00 43.65 -17.45
N ASN A 549 -7.17 44.88 -17.91
CA ASN A 549 -8.16 45.25 -18.93
C ASN A 549 -7.65 44.76 -20.32
N SER A 550 -8.36 44.80 -21.45
CA SER A 550 -9.60 45.46 -21.90
C SER A 550 -10.11 44.71 -23.17
N PRO A 551 -11.15 45.13 -23.92
CA PRO A 551 -12.35 45.93 -23.58
C PRO A 551 -13.68 45.23 -24.03
N GLY A 552 -14.86 45.71 -23.61
CA GLY A 552 -16.14 45.27 -24.24
C GLY A 552 -17.46 45.65 -23.55
N ALA A 553 -18.20 46.59 -24.17
CA ALA A 553 -19.67 46.80 -24.14
C ALA A 553 -20.50 46.83 -22.81
N LYS A 554 -21.05 48.04 -22.54
CA LYS A 554 -22.47 48.35 -22.16
C LYS A 554 -23.12 47.73 -20.90
N VAL A 555 -23.04 48.49 -19.79
CA VAL A 555 -24.17 49.02 -18.97
C VAL A 555 -25.47 48.19 -18.82
N ARG A 556 -25.80 47.76 -17.57
CA ARG A 556 -26.99 48.27 -16.82
C ARG A 556 -26.86 48.05 -15.29
N VAL A 557 -27.64 48.79 -14.51
CA VAL A 557 -27.67 48.83 -13.04
C VAL A 557 -28.98 48.24 -12.50
N THR A 558 -28.93 47.47 -11.40
CA THR A 558 -29.99 47.37 -10.36
C THR A 558 -29.40 46.83 -9.05
N ALA A 559 -30.12 46.93 -7.91
CA ALA A 559 -29.56 46.81 -6.55
C ALA A 559 -30.40 45.94 -5.57
N LYS A 560 -30.01 45.94 -4.27
CA LYS A 560 -30.46 45.11 -3.11
C LYS A 560 -29.73 43.75 -2.99
N GLY A 561 -29.46 43.21 -1.78
CA GLY A 561 -29.76 43.70 -0.42
C GLY A 561 -29.13 42.87 0.73
N LYS A 562 -29.44 43.25 1.99
CA LYS A 562 -29.05 42.61 3.28
C LYS A 562 -29.62 41.16 3.42
N ALA A 563 -29.30 40.30 4.40
CA ALA A 563 -28.62 40.41 5.72
C ALA A 563 -27.91 39.05 6.06
N VAL A 564 -26.85 38.95 6.88
CA VAL A 564 -26.74 38.95 8.37
C VAL A 564 -27.59 37.91 9.12
N GLY A 565 -26.92 37.00 9.87
CA GLY A 565 -27.45 36.04 10.86
C GLY A 565 -26.27 35.39 11.62
N SER A 566 -26.40 34.92 12.89
CA SER A 566 -25.23 34.57 13.73
C SER A 566 -25.48 33.66 14.96
N ARG A 567 -24.42 32.94 15.40
CA ARG A 567 -24.22 32.28 16.73
C ARG A 567 -25.08 31.02 17.03
N ALA A 568 -24.81 30.13 18.01
CA ALA A 568 -23.82 30.07 19.11
C ALA A 568 -23.38 28.60 19.48
N THR A 569 -22.77 28.36 20.66
CA THR A 569 -22.02 27.14 21.07
C THR A 569 -22.20 26.83 22.59
N THR A 570 -21.73 25.75 23.26
CA THR A 570 -20.66 24.76 22.90
C THR A 570 -20.84 23.28 23.36
N PRO A 571 -20.78 22.86 24.66
CA PRO A 571 -20.06 21.58 24.97
C PRO A 571 -20.64 20.56 25.99
N GLY A 572 -20.16 19.30 25.95
CA GLY A 572 -20.24 18.25 27.00
C GLY A 572 -20.01 16.81 26.44
N VAL A 573 -19.37 15.77 27.00
CA VAL A 573 -18.45 15.46 28.14
C VAL A 573 -18.96 14.41 29.17
N GLY A 574 -18.27 13.25 29.29
CA GLY A 574 -18.47 12.16 30.29
C GLY A 574 -18.47 10.74 29.65
N VAL A 575 -17.46 9.85 29.78
CA VAL A 575 -17.08 8.94 30.92
C VAL A 575 -18.12 7.83 31.21
N GLY A 576 -17.82 6.51 31.30
CA GLY A 576 -16.59 5.70 31.11
C GLY A 576 -16.66 4.29 31.78
N LYS A 577 -15.55 3.49 31.77
CA LYS A 577 -15.29 2.18 32.48
C LYS A 577 -15.78 0.87 31.76
N ARG A 578 -14.91 -0.13 31.49
CA ARG A 578 -14.53 -1.42 32.23
C ARG A 578 -15.61 -2.54 32.22
N ALA A 579 -15.32 -3.86 32.24
CA ALA A 579 -14.12 -4.71 32.00
C ALA A 579 -14.51 -6.23 32.01
N MET A 580 -13.52 -7.15 32.20
CA MET A 580 -13.58 -8.62 32.48
C MET A 580 -13.63 -9.62 31.30
N ALA A 581 -13.19 -10.86 31.58
CA ALA A 581 -12.88 -11.91 30.60
C ALA A 581 -12.85 -13.35 31.17
N TYR A 582 -13.19 -14.33 30.34
CA TYR A 582 -12.97 -15.79 30.48
C TYR A 582 -13.35 -16.46 29.14
N ARG A 583 -13.10 -17.73 28.83
CA ARG A 583 -11.99 -18.71 28.98
C ARG A 583 -12.55 -20.03 28.42
N ALA A 584 -12.10 -20.42 27.22
CA ALA A 584 -12.04 -21.78 26.63
C ALA A 584 -13.09 -22.88 26.95
N LYS A 585 -13.50 -23.62 25.91
CA LYS A 585 -13.30 -25.09 25.84
C LYS A 585 -13.46 -25.66 24.41
N VAL A 586 -13.17 -26.95 24.26
CA VAL A 586 -13.10 -27.70 23.00
C VAL A 586 -13.96 -28.97 23.08
N THR A 587 -14.81 -29.19 22.09
CA THR A 587 -15.42 -30.45 21.60
C THR A 587 -16.04 -30.13 20.22
N GLY A 588 -16.32 -31.07 19.31
CA GLY A 588 -16.06 -32.51 19.26
C GLY A 588 -16.47 -33.03 17.87
N CYS A 589 -16.00 -34.21 17.45
CA CYS A 589 -16.33 -34.78 16.13
C CYS A 589 -17.69 -35.49 16.12
N THR A 590 -18.40 -35.44 14.99
CA THR A 590 -19.35 -36.48 14.59
C THR A 590 -19.16 -36.80 13.10
N GLU A 591 -18.85 -38.05 12.81
CA GLU A 591 -18.91 -38.61 11.46
C GLU A 591 -20.34 -39.05 11.18
N HIS A 592 -20.79 -38.98 9.92
CA HIS A 592 -21.97 -39.71 9.44
C HIS A 592 -21.66 -40.33 8.09
N THR A 593 -21.82 -41.65 8.01
CA THR A 593 -21.72 -42.45 6.79
C THR A 593 -23.08 -42.51 6.11
N HIS A 594 -23.14 -42.57 4.77
CA HIS A 594 -24.23 -43.27 4.09
C HIS A 594 -23.87 -43.77 2.68
N THR A 595 -23.95 -45.09 2.57
CA THR A 595 -24.24 -45.96 1.41
C THR A 595 -24.55 -45.35 0.03
N HIS A 596 -23.94 -45.93 -1.00
CA HIS A 596 -24.31 -45.80 -2.42
C HIS A 596 -25.76 -46.21 -2.74
N THR A 597 -26.34 -45.53 -3.73
CA THR A 597 -27.13 -46.16 -4.81
C THR A 597 -26.61 -45.63 -6.16
N HIS A 598 -26.86 -46.33 -7.28
CA HIS A 598 -26.14 -46.09 -8.54
C HIS A 598 -27.03 -46.29 -9.78
N THR A 599 -27.27 -45.22 -10.55
CA THR A 599 -27.92 -45.26 -11.88
C THR A 599 -27.20 -44.32 -12.87
N PRO A 600 -27.09 -44.68 -14.17
CA PRO A 600 -26.12 -44.04 -15.08
C PRO A 600 -26.69 -42.83 -15.89
N PRO A 601 -25.91 -41.75 -16.09
CA PRO A 601 -26.23 -40.67 -17.02
C PRO A 601 -25.21 -40.53 -18.16
N GLU A 602 -25.43 -41.17 -19.31
CA GLU A 602 -24.38 -41.31 -20.35
C GLU A 602 -23.90 -39.99 -21.00
N GLU A 603 -24.78 -39.02 -21.27
CA GLU A 603 -24.41 -37.85 -22.07
C GLU A 603 -23.45 -36.86 -21.37
N LYS A 604 -23.45 -36.84 -20.03
CA LYS A 604 -22.75 -35.80 -19.24
C LYS A 604 -21.22 -35.93 -19.30
N ASN A 605 -20.69 -37.12 -19.58
CA ASN A 605 -19.24 -37.37 -19.63
C ASN A 605 -18.53 -36.63 -20.78
N VAL A 606 -19.19 -36.43 -21.92
CA VAL A 606 -18.57 -35.79 -23.09
C VAL A 606 -18.22 -34.34 -22.82
N LEU A 607 -19.17 -33.57 -22.25
CA LEU A 607 -18.96 -32.16 -21.92
C LEU A 607 -17.96 -31.97 -20.76
N TYR A 608 -17.91 -32.91 -19.81
CA TYR A 608 -16.93 -32.85 -18.72
C TYR A 608 -15.49 -32.98 -19.23
N TYR A 609 -15.23 -33.97 -20.10
CA TYR A 609 -13.92 -34.15 -20.74
C TYR A 609 -13.54 -33.00 -21.70
N MET A 610 -14.50 -32.38 -22.38
CA MET A 610 -14.27 -31.16 -23.18
C MET A 610 -13.80 -30.00 -22.31
N LYS A 611 -14.47 -29.77 -21.16
CA LYS A 611 -14.15 -28.68 -20.23
C LYS A 611 -12.79 -28.86 -19.55
N TRP A 612 -12.39 -30.10 -19.28
CA TRP A 612 -11.09 -30.45 -18.69
C TRP A 612 -9.94 -30.30 -19.70
N ASN A 613 -10.05 -30.87 -20.91
CA ASN A 613 -9.00 -30.79 -21.93
C ASN A 613 -8.76 -29.38 -22.47
N GLN A 614 -9.77 -28.49 -22.43
CA GLN A 614 -9.60 -27.09 -22.81
C GLN A 614 -8.71 -26.31 -21.82
N HIS A 615 -8.55 -26.79 -20.57
CA HIS A 615 -7.49 -26.33 -19.66
C HIS A 615 -6.16 -27.05 -19.92
N VAL A 616 -6.17 -28.37 -20.07
CA VAL A 616 -4.93 -29.18 -20.18
C VAL A 616 -4.13 -28.89 -21.45
N TYR A 617 -4.75 -28.48 -22.56
CA TYR A 617 -4.01 -27.99 -23.73
C TYR A 617 -3.38 -26.59 -23.57
N SER A 618 -3.50 -25.96 -22.41
CA SER A 618 -2.61 -24.85 -22.00
C SER A 618 -1.34 -25.32 -21.28
N ASP A 619 -1.25 -26.60 -20.89
CA ASP A 619 -0.14 -27.13 -20.09
C ASP A 619 0.43 -28.46 -20.63
N GLY A 620 0.97 -28.38 -21.86
CA GLY A 620 1.64 -29.49 -22.54
C GLY A 620 2.82 -30.09 -21.75
N GLN A 621 2.71 -31.39 -21.49
CA GLN A 621 3.68 -32.45 -21.14
C GLN A 621 5.14 -32.11 -20.73
N LYS A 622 5.58 -32.80 -19.67
CA LYS A 622 6.98 -33.14 -19.40
C LYS A 622 7.45 -34.24 -20.37
N PHE A 623 8.73 -34.28 -20.71
CA PHE A 623 9.43 -35.52 -21.05
C PHE A 623 10.76 -35.59 -20.29
N LYS A 624 11.02 -36.72 -19.64
CA LYS A 624 12.38 -37.09 -19.21
C LYS A 624 13.11 -37.70 -20.41
N LYS A 625 14.39 -37.39 -20.58
CA LYS A 625 15.33 -38.26 -21.29
C LYS A 625 16.59 -38.42 -20.44
N THR A 626 16.84 -39.66 -20.02
CA THR A 626 18.11 -40.17 -19.51
C THR A 626 18.61 -41.23 -20.49
N HIS A 627 19.85 -41.69 -20.31
CA HIS A 627 20.66 -42.44 -21.28
C HIS A 627 21.11 -41.52 -22.45
N ILE A 628 22.38 -41.13 -22.55
CA ILE A 628 23.65 -41.89 -22.50
C ILE A 628 23.77 -42.83 -23.70
N PHE A 629 24.71 -42.50 -24.58
CA PHE A 629 25.45 -43.42 -25.42
C PHE A 629 26.91 -42.96 -25.41
N PRO A 630 27.87 -43.82 -25.04
CA PRO A 630 29.29 -43.54 -25.25
C PRO A 630 29.70 -44.01 -26.65
N PHE A 631 30.79 -43.45 -27.17
CA PHE A 631 31.76 -44.25 -27.92
C PHE A 631 33.16 -43.62 -27.77
N LEU A 632 34.15 -44.45 -27.46
CA LEU A 632 35.57 -44.10 -27.48
C LEU A 632 36.19 -44.62 -28.77
N LEU A 633 37.19 -43.90 -29.29
CA LEU A 633 38.01 -44.37 -30.40
C LEU A 633 39.20 -45.19 -29.86
N THR A 634 39.27 -46.46 -30.23
CA THR A 634 40.50 -47.27 -30.25
C THR A 634 40.33 -48.40 -31.25
N ASN A 635 41.18 -48.42 -32.29
CA ASN A 635 41.34 -49.44 -33.35
C ASN A 635 40.05 -49.93 -33.99
#